data_AF-A0A1E7ITQ1-F1
#
_entry.id   AF-A0A1E7ITQ1-F1
#
_cell.length_a   1.000
_cell.length_b   1.000
_cell.length_c   1.000
_cell.angle_alpha   90.00
_cell.angle_beta   90.00
_cell.angle_gamma   90.00
#
_symmetry.space_group_name_H-M   'P 1'
#
loop_
_entity.id
_entity.type
_entity.pdbx_description
1 polymer ?
#
loop_
_entity_poly.entity_id
_entity_poly.type
_entity_poly.pdbx_seq_one_letter_code
_entity_poly.pdbx_strand_id
1 'polypeptide(L)'
;MKLKTGFYVKKLAPLFFVLFAILRCATPVFCYPVTFTDTEGTEITIDKRPSRVVSLVPTITEIIFKIGAGDTVKAVTYHDTYPVETATKEIVGGFFSPSLKVIEKIDPDIIFVSRLHKKIRQRLGHGRCRLINLEANSISDIYRNINLLGTIFNKEKNAAKIIEEIRNELEIIARKVARIPQSERKRVIRLMGRDQVMTTGDDSFQNEYIRLAGGIPPRFGKEGNIAAVTKEEWMRFNPQAIYGCGGDRETANRFFERPGWKDVDAVKNGKVFFFPCDLTCRASTRAGSFVSWLSARVYEDEFSEKQTQVLEDRVFRSLELVLDLDYVKDIRVLYSTIHDFLNKTLIIDFDEPLSVVSTLEGERKGIESVGNHYSSPPCWGIGHKLGLKKIRKRVYEVIGKSEDTAGFLFTGADMDNLAIKREQFKEMEVYALVTAGVKSNAVRMSADEGKFYEPGTINIIILPNVRLSPRAMTRAIVSATEAKTAALQDLDIRSSYTPRIHQATGTGTDNILIVEGKGIPVDNSGGHSKMGELIAKAVYDAVQEAVYNQNGVTPRRNIFQRLKDRRISLFDLSASMRMENKGDRKKLLEALEEVLLQPRYASFVESSFAISDDYERGLIADLSIYELWCKNVAEEIAGEKIPNLKDVTETENMPPVLRMTVNALLNGIYYRSVSSQ
;
A
#
# COMPACT_ATOMS: atom_id res chain seq x y z
N MET A 1 80.31 22.41 -7.82
CA MET A 1 81.33 23.33 -7.28
C MET A 1 80.70 24.10 -6.13
N LYS A 2 81.37 24.12 -4.97
CA LYS A 2 80.92 24.69 -3.69
C LYS A 2 80.87 26.24 -3.71
N LEU A 3 80.07 26.79 -2.77
CA LEU A 3 80.22 28.02 -1.95
C LEU A 3 78.89 28.81 -1.95
N LYS A 4 78.01 28.69 -0.94
CA LYS A 4 78.05 29.25 0.44
C LYS A 4 78.54 30.70 0.52
N THR A 5 77.61 31.60 0.84
CA THR A 5 77.75 32.67 1.85
C THR A 5 76.35 33.17 2.22
N GLY A 6 76.03 33.19 3.51
CA GLY A 6 74.89 33.93 4.06
C GLY A 6 75.41 35.03 4.99
N PHE A 7 74.56 35.99 5.36
CA PHE A 7 74.71 36.79 6.58
C PHE A 7 73.34 37.38 7.03
N TYR A 8 72.98 37.09 8.29
CA TYR A 8 72.44 37.94 9.37
C TYR A 8 71.23 38.90 9.13
N VAL A 9 70.32 39.21 10.06
CA VAL A 9 69.81 38.66 11.35
C VAL A 9 68.77 39.66 11.92
N LYS A 10 67.71 39.11 12.55
CA LYS A 10 66.85 39.64 13.65
C LYS A 10 65.72 40.69 13.43
N LYS A 11 64.52 40.18 13.78
CA LYS A 11 63.49 40.69 14.72
C LYS A 11 62.59 41.85 14.28
N LEU A 12 61.29 41.54 14.08
CA LEU A 12 60.21 41.89 15.01
C LEU A 12 58.86 41.36 14.46
N ALA A 13 58.18 40.53 15.24
CA ALA A 13 56.71 40.40 15.24
C ALA A 13 56.21 41.15 16.50
N PRO A 14 54.93 41.51 16.67
CA PRO A 14 53.73 40.98 16.01
C PRO A 14 52.64 42.06 15.70
N LEU A 15 51.38 41.63 15.52
CA LEU A 15 50.12 42.37 15.29
C LEU A 15 49.78 42.73 13.84
N PHE A 16 48.98 41.88 13.19
CA PHE A 16 47.57 42.22 12.91
C PHE A 16 46.79 40.95 12.61
N PHE A 17 45.92 40.60 13.56
CA PHE A 17 44.96 39.51 13.52
C PHE A 17 43.76 39.93 12.64
N VAL A 18 43.31 39.03 11.77
CA VAL A 18 41.92 38.89 11.29
C VAL A 18 41.42 40.00 10.35
N LEU A 19 41.68 39.81 9.06
CA LEU A 19 40.75 40.25 8.02
C LEU A 19 39.71 39.14 7.86
N PHE A 20 38.56 39.35 8.50
CA PHE A 20 37.38 38.48 8.46
C PHE A 20 36.93 38.31 7.01
N ALA A 21 37.18 37.15 6.42
CA ALA A 21 36.47 36.68 5.24
C ALA A 21 35.02 36.42 5.66
N ILE A 22 34.18 37.46 5.63
CA ILE A 22 32.72 37.31 5.66
C ILE A 22 32.31 36.84 4.26
N LEU A 23 32.63 35.59 3.92
CA LEU A 23 31.74 34.82 3.08
C LEU A 23 30.49 34.60 3.95
N ARG A 24 29.47 35.43 3.73
CA ARG A 24 28.11 35.11 4.17
C ARG A 24 27.74 33.80 3.49
N CYS A 25 28.00 32.68 4.17
CA CYS A 25 27.07 31.56 4.08
C CYS A 25 25.71 32.14 4.42
N ALA A 26 24.90 32.42 3.40
CA ALA A 26 23.48 32.61 3.60
C ALA A 26 22.94 31.28 4.11
N THR A 27 23.03 31.06 5.42
CA THR A 27 22.17 30.11 6.10
C THR A 27 20.76 30.52 5.69
N PRO A 28 19.98 29.65 5.01
CA PRO A 28 18.61 29.99 4.69
C PRO A 28 17.93 30.44 5.99
N VAL A 29 17.51 31.70 6.02
CA VAL A 29 16.76 32.25 7.15
C VAL A 29 15.42 31.54 7.10
N PHE A 30 15.28 30.52 7.93
CA PHE A 30 14.06 29.74 8.05
C PHE A 30 12.99 30.61 8.71
N CYS A 31 11.88 30.84 8.01
CA CYS A 31 10.88 31.83 8.40
C CYS A 31 9.81 31.16 9.26
N TYR A 32 10.13 30.91 10.54
CA TYR A 32 9.11 30.87 11.58
C TYR A 32 8.98 32.29 12.17
N PRO A 33 7.78 32.73 12.58
CA PRO A 33 6.54 31.97 12.64
C PRO A 33 5.89 31.72 11.26
N VAL A 34 5.16 30.61 11.13
CA VAL A 34 4.28 30.33 9.98
C VAL A 34 2.84 30.61 10.39
N THR A 35 2.22 31.60 9.77
CA THR A 35 0.81 31.97 10.01
C THR A 35 -0.04 31.62 8.79
N PHE A 36 -1.18 30.98 9.02
CA PHE A 36 -2.12 30.60 7.97
C PHE A 36 -3.54 30.48 8.54
N THR A 37 -4.52 30.45 7.64
CA THR A 37 -5.92 30.19 7.99
C THR A 37 -6.28 28.76 7.59
N ASP A 38 -6.85 28.00 8.52
CA ASP A 38 -7.29 26.64 8.27
C ASP A 38 -8.63 26.58 7.52
N THR A 39 -9.14 25.38 7.19
CA THR A 39 -10.39 25.23 6.42
C THR A 39 -11.65 25.65 7.20
N GLU A 40 -11.52 25.96 8.48
CA GLU A 40 -12.61 26.48 9.32
C GLU A 40 -12.55 28.00 9.50
N GLY A 41 -11.59 28.67 8.87
CA GLY A 41 -11.40 30.12 9.02
C GLY A 41 -10.62 30.52 10.27
N THR A 42 -10.02 29.55 10.97
CA THR A 42 -9.23 29.83 12.18
C THR A 42 -7.83 30.27 11.79
N GLU A 43 -7.38 31.42 12.30
CA GLU A 43 -5.99 31.85 12.15
C GLU A 43 -5.08 31.07 13.12
N ILE A 44 -4.08 30.40 12.56
CA ILE A 44 -3.15 29.54 13.30
C ILE A 44 -1.74 30.05 13.05
N THR A 45 -0.98 30.21 14.14
CA THR A 45 0.45 30.55 14.08
C THR A 45 1.27 29.42 14.70
N ILE A 46 2.28 28.97 13.95
CA ILE A 46 3.23 27.94 14.34
C ILE A 46 4.61 28.59 14.50
N ASP A 47 5.12 28.64 15.73
CA ASP A 47 6.35 29.41 16.05
C ASP A 47 7.65 28.65 15.78
N LYS A 48 7.58 27.33 15.57
CA LYS A 48 8.74 26.46 15.30
C LYS A 48 8.30 25.18 14.61
N ARG A 49 9.26 24.45 14.02
CA ARG A 49 9.00 23.14 13.40
C ARG A 49 8.33 22.19 14.41
N PRO A 50 7.15 21.61 14.08
CA PRO A 50 6.48 20.68 14.98
C PRO A 50 7.30 19.43 15.23
N SER A 51 7.19 18.86 16.42
CA SER A 51 8.02 17.74 16.89
C SER A 51 7.22 16.56 17.41
N ARG A 52 5.97 16.79 17.84
CA ARG A 52 5.08 15.81 18.48
C ARG A 52 3.70 15.88 17.85
N VAL A 53 3.62 15.41 16.61
CA VAL A 53 2.40 15.47 15.81
C VAL A 53 1.57 14.22 16.03
N VAL A 54 0.27 14.41 16.28
CA VAL A 54 -0.75 13.36 16.14
C VAL A 54 -1.60 13.68 14.92
N SER A 55 -1.74 12.72 14.00
CA SER A 55 -2.60 12.89 12.84
C SER A 55 -3.82 12.00 12.96
N LEU A 56 -5.00 12.61 13.02
CA LEU A 56 -6.28 11.89 13.03
C LEU A 56 -6.89 11.81 11.63
N VAL A 57 -6.19 12.29 10.59
CA VAL A 57 -6.73 12.46 9.24
C VAL A 57 -5.79 11.80 8.22
N PRO A 58 -6.17 10.67 7.61
CA PRO A 58 -5.26 9.91 6.77
C PRO A 58 -4.71 10.62 5.52
N THR A 59 -5.46 11.55 4.94
CA THR A 59 -4.97 12.38 3.82
C THR A 59 -3.79 13.25 4.25
N ILE A 60 -3.83 13.79 5.47
CA ILE A 60 -2.78 14.65 6.03
C ILE A 60 -1.58 13.81 6.47
N THR A 61 -1.81 12.67 7.10
CA THR A 61 -0.73 11.71 7.41
C THR A 61 0.06 11.37 6.16
N GLU A 62 -0.63 11.01 5.06
CA GLU A 62 0.03 10.68 3.79
C GLU A 62 0.92 11.82 3.30
N ILE A 63 0.42 13.07 3.30
CA ILE A 63 1.20 14.23 2.86
C ILE A 63 2.43 14.44 3.74
N ILE A 64 2.30 14.40 5.07
CA ILE A 64 3.41 14.64 6.03
C ILE A 64 4.55 13.65 5.81
N PHE A 65 4.23 12.38 5.60
CA PHE A 65 5.27 11.39 5.32
C PHE A 65 5.90 11.58 3.94
N LYS A 66 5.09 11.85 2.90
CA LYS A 66 5.58 12.01 1.53
C LYS A 66 6.47 13.24 1.35
N ILE A 67 6.21 14.34 2.05
CA ILE A 67 7.13 15.51 2.08
C ILE A 67 8.40 15.23 2.89
N GLY A 68 8.51 14.09 3.59
CA GLY A 68 9.68 13.70 4.37
C GLY A 68 9.70 14.27 5.79
N ALA A 69 8.53 14.41 6.42
CA ALA A 69 8.35 14.89 7.80
C ALA A 69 7.69 13.84 8.74
N GLY A 70 7.67 12.56 8.34
CA GLY A 70 7.09 11.46 9.12
C GLY A 70 7.80 11.15 10.45
N ASP A 71 9.01 11.69 10.66
CA ASP A 71 9.75 11.67 11.93
C ASP A 71 9.02 12.40 13.07
N THR A 72 8.26 13.44 12.71
CA THR A 72 7.48 14.27 13.64
C THR A 72 6.20 13.60 14.13
N VAL A 73 5.65 12.65 13.36
CA VAL A 73 4.40 11.95 13.67
C VAL A 73 4.65 10.87 14.71
N LYS A 74 3.96 10.98 15.85
CA LYS A 74 4.04 10.04 16.98
C LYS A 74 2.92 9.02 16.97
N ALA A 75 1.72 9.43 16.58
CA ALA A 75 0.59 8.53 16.47
C ALA A 75 -0.36 8.89 15.34
N VAL A 76 -1.07 7.86 14.89
CA VAL A 76 -1.97 7.85 13.73
C VAL A 76 -3.21 7.03 14.04
N THR A 77 -4.22 7.11 13.18
CA THR A 77 -5.38 6.22 13.26
C THR A 77 -5.03 4.85 12.67
N TYR A 78 -5.78 3.79 13.01
CA TYR A 78 -5.56 2.50 12.34
C TYR A 78 -5.95 2.50 10.84
N HIS A 79 -6.54 3.59 10.33
CA HIS A 79 -6.82 3.77 8.90
C HIS A 79 -5.60 4.27 8.12
N ASP A 80 -4.56 4.75 8.81
CA ASP A 80 -3.30 5.17 8.22
C ASP A 80 -2.49 3.94 7.79
N THR A 81 -2.73 3.47 6.57
CA THR A 81 -2.08 2.28 6.00
C THR A 81 -1.13 2.59 4.83
N TYR A 82 -0.93 3.88 4.55
CA TYR A 82 0.00 4.38 3.54
C TYR A 82 0.52 5.76 3.98
N PRO A 83 1.81 6.05 3.82
CA PRO A 83 2.85 5.15 3.31
C PRO A 83 3.27 4.10 4.36
N VAL A 84 4.11 3.13 3.98
CA VAL A 84 4.36 1.91 4.76
C VAL A 84 4.94 2.18 6.15
N GLU A 85 5.63 3.30 6.32
CA GLU A 85 6.24 3.76 7.57
C GLU A 85 5.19 4.04 8.66
N THR A 86 3.94 4.29 8.29
CA THR A 86 2.81 4.44 9.22
C THR A 86 2.54 3.17 10.03
N ALA A 87 2.92 1.99 9.52
CA ALA A 87 2.70 0.71 10.19
C ALA A 87 3.45 0.57 11.53
N THR A 88 4.46 1.42 11.78
CA THR A 88 5.28 1.42 13.01
C THR A 88 4.81 2.44 14.06
N LYS A 89 3.82 3.27 13.75
CA LYS A 89 3.37 4.36 14.62
C LYS A 89 2.35 3.86 15.66
N GLU A 90 2.28 4.57 16.79
CA GLU A 90 1.28 4.30 17.82
C GLU A 90 -0.13 4.56 17.26
N ILE A 91 -1.09 3.69 17.62
CA ILE A 91 -2.46 3.76 17.14
C ILE A 91 -3.34 4.43 18.19
N VAL A 92 -3.96 5.55 17.83
CA VAL A 92 -4.90 6.28 18.71
C VAL A 92 -6.35 5.83 18.56
N GLY A 93 -6.63 4.78 17.79
CA GLY A 93 -7.99 4.31 17.48
C GLY A 93 -8.43 4.68 16.07
N GLY A 94 -9.75 4.73 15.84
CA GLY A 94 -10.31 4.99 14.52
C GLY A 94 -10.44 6.47 14.18
N PHE A 95 -10.73 6.73 12.91
CA PHE A 95 -10.96 8.10 12.42
C PHE A 95 -12.18 8.72 13.09
N PHE A 96 -13.27 7.97 13.28
CA PHE A 96 -14.49 8.50 13.89
C PHE A 96 -14.43 8.54 15.42
N SER A 97 -13.58 7.72 16.03
CA SER A 97 -13.55 7.43 17.46
C SER A 97 -12.12 7.43 18.03
N PRO A 98 -11.33 8.50 17.83
CA PRO A 98 -9.97 8.56 18.36
C PRO A 98 -9.98 8.63 19.90
N SER A 99 -9.06 7.89 20.52
CA SER A 99 -8.90 7.77 21.96
C SER A 99 -8.19 8.99 22.53
N LEU A 100 -8.96 9.83 23.22
CA LEU A 100 -8.47 10.99 23.94
C LEU A 100 -7.38 10.62 24.96
N LYS A 101 -7.54 9.51 25.68
CA LYS A 101 -6.58 9.04 26.69
C LYS A 101 -5.20 8.75 26.09
N VAL A 102 -5.17 8.11 24.91
CA VAL A 102 -3.91 7.83 24.21
C VAL A 102 -3.29 9.13 23.70
N ILE A 103 -4.10 10.03 23.14
CA ILE A 103 -3.65 11.33 22.65
C ILE A 103 -3.06 12.19 23.77
N GLU A 104 -3.73 12.29 24.92
CA GLU A 104 -3.26 13.04 26.09
C GLU A 104 -1.92 12.49 26.61
N LYS A 105 -1.73 11.17 26.61
CA LYS A 105 -0.45 10.53 26.98
C LYS A 105 0.71 10.91 26.04
N ILE A 106 0.42 11.12 24.76
CA ILE A 106 1.41 11.53 23.77
C ILE A 106 1.82 12.99 23.99
N ASP A 107 0.96 13.83 24.58
CA ASP A 107 1.16 15.27 24.82
C ASP A 107 1.65 16.02 23.56
N PRO A 108 0.81 16.08 22.49
CA PRO A 108 1.19 16.65 21.20
C PRO A 108 1.29 18.18 21.20
N ASP A 109 2.15 18.71 20.33
CA ASP A 109 2.19 20.15 20.00
C ASP A 109 1.17 20.51 18.91
N ILE A 110 0.91 19.58 17.98
CA ILE A 110 -0.10 19.70 16.93
C ILE A 110 -0.94 18.44 16.82
N ILE A 111 -2.25 18.62 16.64
CA ILE A 111 -3.16 17.56 16.19
C ILE A 111 -3.84 17.99 14.89
N PHE A 112 -3.69 17.18 13.84
CA PHE A 112 -4.52 17.32 12.64
C PHE A 112 -5.86 16.63 12.86
N VAL A 113 -6.94 17.40 12.72
CA VAL A 113 -8.31 17.00 13.05
C VAL A 113 -9.26 17.21 11.85
N SER A 114 -10.44 16.59 11.90
CA SER A 114 -11.57 16.87 11.02
C SER A 114 -12.70 17.55 11.80
N ARG A 115 -13.71 18.10 11.11
CA ARG A 115 -14.95 18.64 11.73
C ARG A 115 -15.68 17.62 12.60
N LEU A 116 -15.46 16.32 12.38
CA LEU A 116 -16.14 15.24 13.09
C LEU A 116 -15.55 14.97 14.49
N HIS A 117 -14.34 15.43 14.78
CA HIS A 117 -13.62 15.17 16.03
C HIS A 117 -14.06 16.09 17.20
N LYS A 118 -15.37 16.24 17.40
CA LYS A 118 -15.96 17.17 18.39
C LYS A 118 -15.42 16.99 19.82
N LYS A 119 -15.32 15.73 20.29
CA LYS A 119 -14.81 15.40 21.64
C LYS A 119 -13.36 15.88 21.85
N ILE A 120 -12.49 15.61 20.87
CA ILE A 120 -11.08 16.03 20.90
C ILE A 120 -10.97 17.56 20.92
N ARG A 121 -11.75 18.24 20.08
CA ARG A 121 -11.77 19.70 19.99
C ARG A 121 -12.22 20.36 21.28
N GLN A 122 -13.30 19.85 21.88
CA GLN A 122 -13.80 20.38 23.15
C GLN A 122 -12.78 20.23 24.28
N ARG A 123 -12.05 19.12 24.32
CA ARG A 123 -11.09 18.84 25.38
C ARG A 123 -9.76 19.58 25.20
N LEU A 124 -9.22 19.58 23.99
CA LEU A 124 -7.85 20.02 23.71
C LEU A 124 -7.77 21.40 23.03
N GLY A 125 -8.89 21.95 22.55
CA GLY A 125 -8.92 23.21 21.79
C GLY A 125 -8.55 24.46 22.60
N HIS A 126 -8.59 24.39 23.94
CA HIS A 126 -8.17 25.47 24.84
C HIS A 126 -6.77 25.25 25.44
N GLY A 127 -6.10 24.16 25.05
CA GLY A 127 -4.80 23.78 25.57
C GLY A 127 -3.62 24.43 24.85
N ARG A 128 -2.41 23.94 25.15
CA ARG A 128 -1.17 24.34 24.47
C ARG A 128 -1.02 23.69 23.07
N CYS A 129 -1.79 22.64 22.79
CA CYS A 129 -1.79 21.93 21.53
C CYS A 129 -2.59 22.72 20.47
N ARG A 130 -2.03 22.87 19.27
CA ARG A 130 -2.77 23.48 18.15
C ARG A 130 -3.56 22.42 17.39
N LEU A 131 -4.84 22.66 17.20
CA LEU A 131 -5.72 21.83 16.38
C LEU A 131 -5.80 22.45 14.98
N ILE A 132 -5.53 21.66 13.94
CA ILE A 132 -5.51 22.14 12.56
C ILE A 132 -6.48 21.29 11.73
N ASN A 133 -7.44 21.93 11.05
CA ASN A 133 -8.28 21.26 10.06
C ASN A 133 -7.92 21.67 8.63
N LEU A 134 -7.52 20.71 7.82
CA LEU A 134 -7.18 20.88 6.40
C LEU A 134 -8.03 19.91 5.56
N GLU A 135 -9.18 20.38 5.07
CA GLU A 135 -10.02 19.59 4.16
C GLU A 135 -9.58 19.81 2.71
N ALA A 136 -9.86 18.82 1.85
CA ALA A 136 -9.61 18.92 0.42
C ALA A 136 -10.79 18.35 -0.36
N ASN A 137 -11.45 19.22 -1.12
CA ASN A 137 -12.58 18.91 -1.99
C ASN A 137 -12.28 19.18 -3.47
N SER A 138 -11.05 19.59 -3.79
CA SER A 138 -10.56 19.74 -5.16
C SER A 138 -9.06 19.45 -5.31
N ILE A 139 -8.58 19.27 -6.54
CA ILE A 139 -7.14 19.22 -6.86
C ILE A 139 -6.40 20.47 -6.36
N SER A 140 -7.04 21.64 -6.48
CA SER A 140 -6.45 22.90 -5.99
C SER A 140 -6.24 22.84 -4.47
N ASP A 141 -7.18 22.26 -3.73
CA ASP A 141 -7.07 22.10 -2.27
C ASP A 141 -5.93 21.15 -1.91
N ILE A 142 -5.75 20.08 -2.69
CA ILE A 142 -4.62 19.15 -2.53
C ILE A 142 -3.30 19.91 -2.65
N TYR A 143 -3.13 20.73 -3.69
CA TYR A 143 -1.91 21.53 -3.87
C TYR A 143 -1.70 22.52 -2.72
N ARG A 144 -2.76 23.19 -2.26
CA ARG A 144 -2.68 24.11 -1.11
C ARG A 144 -2.25 23.38 0.16
N ASN A 145 -2.84 22.22 0.45
CA ASN A 145 -2.51 21.43 1.63
C ASN A 145 -1.07 20.89 1.57
N ILE A 146 -0.61 20.40 0.41
CA ILE A 146 0.78 19.94 0.23
C ILE A 146 1.76 21.09 0.43
N ASN A 147 1.51 22.25 -0.16
CA ASN A 147 2.38 23.42 -0.03
C ASN A 147 2.42 23.96 1.41
N LEU A 148 1.26 24.05 2.05
CA LEU A 148 1.14 24.50 3.44
C LEU A 148 1.88 23.55 4.39
N LEU A 149 1.68 22.24 4.26
CA LEU A 149 2.41 21.26 5.07
C LEU A 149 3.91 21.28 4.76
N GLY A 150 4.30 21.49 3.50
CA GLY A 150 5.68 21.78 3.12
C GLY A 150 6.27 22.95 3.92
N THR A 151 5.52 24.04 4.05
CA THR A 151 5.94 25.23 4.81
C THR A 151 6.00 24.96 6.31
N ILE A 152 4.94 24.36 6.89
CA ILE A 152 4.87 24.03 8.34
C ILE A 152 6.07 23.17 8.77
N PHE A 153 6.45 22.20 7.93
CA PHE A 153 7.50 21.22 8.25
C PHE A 153 8.88 21.54 7.66
N ASN A 154 9.07 22.67 6.96
CA ASN A 154 10.31 23.06 6.28
C ASN A 154 10.76 22.00 5.25
N LYS A 155 9.85 21.68 4.33
CA LYS A 155 9.93 20.66 3.27
C LYS A 155 9.36 21.17 1.94
N GLU A 156 9.43 22.46 1.68
CA GLU A 156 8.86 23.15 0.51
C GLU A 156 9.37 22.57 -0.81
N LYS A 157 10.66 22.23 -0.89
CA LYS A 157 11.24 21.57 -2.09
C LYS A 157 10.60 20.22 -2.39
N ASN A 158 10.35 19.41 -1.35
CA ASN A 158 9.71 18.11 -1.51
C ASN A 158 8.22 18.27 -1.84
N ALA A 159 7.54 19.23 -1.20
CA ALA A 159 6.16 19.57 -1.51
C ALA A 159 5.99 20.02 -2.97
N ALA A 160 6.86 20.91 -3.46
CA ALA A 160 6.87 21.37 -4.85
C ALA A 160 7.09 20.21 -5.84
N LYS A 161 8.02 19.30 -5.53
CA LYS A 161 8.26 18.10 -6.34
C LYS A 161 7.01 17.22 -6.47
N ILE A 162 6.31 16.96 -5.36
CA ILE A 162 5.09 16.14 -5.36
C ILE A 162 3.98 16.82 -6.17
N ILE A 163 3.80 18.13 -6.02
CA ILE A 163 2.80 18.89 -6.79
C ILE A 163 3.10 18.78 -8.29
N GLU A 164 4.36 18.89 -8.67
CA GLU A 164 4.78 18.80 -10.07
C GLU A 164 4.59 17.39 -10.64
N GLU A 165 4.85 16.34 -9.85
CA GLU A 165 4.52 14.96 -10.23
C GLU A 165 3.02 14.79 -10.53
N ILE A 166 2.16 15.27 -9.64
CA ILE A 166 0.68 15.22 -9.85
C ILE A 166 0.28 15.98 -11.12
N ARG A 167 0.85 17.18 -11.36
CA ARG A 167 0.54 17.99 -12.54
C ARG A 167 0.91 17.28 -13.83
N ASN A 168 2.12 16.73 -13.89
CA ASN A 168 2.61 16.02 -15.06
C ASN A 168 1.75 14.79 -15.40
N GLU A 169 1.35 14.01 -14.39
CA GLU A 169 0.43 12.88 -14.58
C GLU A 169 -0.92 13.34 -15.15
N LEU A 170 -1.51 14.39 -14.59
CA LEU A 170 -2.79 14.93 -15.07
C LEU A 170 -2.69 15.53 -16.48
N GLU A 171 -1.59 16.17 -16.83
CA GLU A 171 -1.37 16.74 -18.17
C GLU A 171 -1.30 15.65 -19.23
N ILE A 172 -0.59 14.55 -18.96
CA ILE A 172 -0.53 13.40 -19.86
C ILE A 172 -1.92 12.85 -20.12
N ILE A 173 -2.73 12.66 -19.07
CA ILE A 173 -4.11 12.19 -19.21
C ILE A 173 -4.97 13.18 -19.98
N ALA A 174 -4.86 14.48 -19.72
CA ALA A 174 -5.59 15.50 -20.45
C ALA A 174 -5.28 15.43 -21.97
N ARG A 175 -4.01 15.25 -22.34
CA ARG A 175 -3.59 15.10 -23.75
C ARG A 175 -4.09 13.80 -24.38
N LYS A 176 -4.15 12.70 -23.63
CA LYS A 176 -4.73 11.42 -24.12
C LYS A 176 -6.24 11.54 -24.33
N VAL A 177 -6.95 12.06 -23.34
CA VAL A 177 -8.41 12.25 -23.38
C VAL A 177 -8.83 13.24 -24.47
N ALA A 178 -8.00 14.26 -24.77
CA ALA A 178 -8.27 15.20 -25.86
C ALA A 178 -8.35 14.54 -27.24
N ARG A 179 -7.76 13.34 -27.41
CA ARG A 179 -7.86 12.54 -28.64
C ARG A 179 -9.14 11.71 -28.74
N ILE A 180 -9.95 11.68 -27.68
CA ILE A 180 -11.21 10.94 -27.62
C ILE A 180 -12.36 11.89 -27.96
N PRO A 181 -13.16 11.60 -29.01
CA PRO A 181 -14.32 12.42 -29.36
C PRO A 181 -15.26 12.62 -28.17
N GLN A 182 -15.85 13.81 -28.06
CA GLN A 182 -16.77 14.12 -26.95
C GLN A 182 -17.97 13.16 -26.93
N SER A 183 -18.45 12.72 -28.08
CA SER A 183 -19.53 11.72 -28.24
C SER A 183 -19.17 10.33 -27.72
N GLU A 184 -17.88 10.02 -27.60
CA GLU A 184 -17.38 8.71 -27.15
C GLU A 184 -16.98 8.70 -25.68
N ARG A 185 -17.05 9.86 -25.00
CA ARG A 185 -16.74 9.95 -23.57
C ARG A 185 -17.73 9.15 -22.74
N LYS A 186 -17.22 8.34 -21.80
CA LYS A 186 -18.03 7.40 -21.05
C LYS A 186 -18.69 8.08 -19.86
N ARG A 187 -19.95 7.71 -19.59
CA ARG A 187 -20.62 8.04 -18.32
C ARG A 187 -20.05 7.18 -17.20
N VAL A 188 -19.49 7.80 -16.17
CA VAL A 188 -18.79 7.11 -15.07
C VAL A 188 -19.42 7.51 -13.75
N ILE A 189 -19.65 6.54 -12.86
CA ILE A 189 -20.16 6.79 -11.51
C ILE A 189 -19.28 6.13 -10.45
N ARG A 190 -19.07 6.84 -9.34
CA ARG A 190 -18.47 6.26 -8.14
C ARG A 190 -19.55 5.57 -7.31
N LEU A 191 -19.43 4.27 -7.12
CA LEU A 191 -20.24 3.52 -6.17
C LEU A 191 -19.74 3.81 -4.75
N MET A 192 -20.67 4.16 -3.86
CA MET A 192 -20.46 4.25 -2.42
C MET A 192 -21.53 3.41 -1.73
N GLY A 193 -21.28 2.11 -1.66
CA GLY A 193 -22.26 1.12 -1.26
C GLY A 193 -22.34 0.95 0.26
N ARG A 194 -23.58 0.89 0.77
CA ARG A 194 -23.86 0.38 2.13
C ARG A 194 -25.08 -0.54 2.08
N ASP A 195 -26.15 -0.14 2.76
CA ASP A 195 -27.49 -0.72 2.74
C ASP A 195 -28.29 -0.32 1.48
N GLN A 196 -27.81 0.65 0.70
CA GLN A 196 -28.36 1.09 -0.58
C GLN A 196 -27.24 1.53 -1.55
N VAL A 197 -27.60 1.78 -2.82
CA VAL A 197 -26.69 2.37 -3.82
C VAL A 197 -26.60 3.88 -3.62
N MET A 198 -25.39 4.37 -3.38
CA MET A 198 -25.09 5.80 -3.25
C MET A 198 -23.91 6.17 -4.15
N THR A 199 -23.78 7.46 -4.41
CA THR A 199 -22.65 8.09 -5.09
C THR A 199 -22.17 9.29 -4.27
N THR A 200 -21.21 10.02 -4.79
CA THR A 200 -20.77 11.31 -4.26
C THR A 200 -21.61 12.47 -4.81
N GLY A 201 -21.68 13.60 -4.11
CA GLY A 201 -22.34 14.81 -4.58
C GLY A 201 -21.66 15.45 -5.79
N ASP A 202 -22.39 16.30 -6.51
CA ASP A 202 -21.99 16.92 -7.77
C ASP A 202 -20.72 17.80 -7.62
N ASP A 203 -20.47 18.32 -6.42
CA ASP A 203 -19.39 19.22 -5.97
C ASP A 203 -18.11 18.51 -5.50
N SER A 204 -18.08 17.17 -5.54
CA SER A 204 -16.99 16.42 -4.93
C SER A 204 -15.71 16.31 -5.76
N PHE A 205 -14.57 16.13 -5.06
CA PHE A 205 -13.29 15.84 -5.71
C PHE A 205 -13.31 14.53 -6.51
N GLN A 206 -14.14 13.55 -6.13
CA GLN A 206 -14.24 12.30 -6.87
C GLN A 206 -14.94 12.49 -8.23
N ASN A 207 -15.90 13.40 -8.30
CA ASN A 207 -16.48 13.82 -9.57
C ASN A 207 -15.50 14.69 -10.37
N GLU A 208 -14.65 15.49 -9.73
CA GLU A 208 -13.52 16.15 -10.40
C GLU A 208 -12.53 15.13 -11.01
N TYR A 209 -12.17 14.07 -10.27
CA TYR A 209 -11.32 12.99 -10.78
C TYR A 209 -11.93 12.28 -11.98
N ILE A 210 -13.25 12.03 -11.98
CA ILE A 210 -13.94 11.47 -13.15
C ILE A 210 -13.77 12.37 -14.37
N ARG A 211 -13.96 13.69 -14.21
CA ARG A 211 -13.81 14.66 -15.30
C ARG A 211 -12.36 14.70 -15.82
N LEU A 212 -11.39 14.72 -14.92
CA LEU A 212 -9.96 14.70 -15.27
C LEU A 212 -9.55 13.40 -15.97
N ALA A 213 -10.17 12.28 -15.61
CA ALA A 213 -9.98 11.00 -16.29
C ALA A 213 -10.68 10.92 -17.67
N GLY A 214 -11.42 11.97 -18.07
CA GLY A 214 -12.16 12.06 -19.33
C GLY A 214 -13.60 11.57 -19.28
N GLY A 215 -14.06 11.07 -18.14
CA GLY A 215 -15.42 10.60 -17.95
C GLY A 215 -16.44 11.71 -17.71
N ILE A 216 -17.71 11.35 -17.82
CA ILE A 216 -18.86 12.21 -17.53
C ILE A 216 -19.46 11.74 -16.20
N PRO A 217 -19.32 12.47 -15.09
CA PRO A 217 -19.93 12.11 -13.81
C PRO A 217 -21.45 12.36 -13.81
N PRO A 218 -22.21 11.74 -12.89
CA PRO A 218 -23.61 12.09 -12.70
C PRO A 218 -23.78 13.55 -12.28
N ARG A 219 -24.94 14.11 -12.62
CA ARG A 219 -25.43 15.41 -12.12
C ARG A 219 -26.85 15.21 -11.63
N PHE A 220 -26.98 14.93 -10.34
CA PHE A 220 -28.29 14.64 -9.73
C PHE A 220 -28.86 15.84 -8.98
N GLY A 221 -28.16 16.98 -8.94
CA GLY A 221 -28.57 18.15 -8.16
C GLY A 221 -28.45 17.92 -6.66
N LYS A 222 -27.51 17.04 -6.27
CA LYS A 222 -27.26 16.63 -4.89
C LYS A 222 -25.82 16.99 -4.54
N GLU A 223 -25.61 17.74 -3.47
CA GLU A 223 -24.28 18.16 -3.00
C GLU A 223 -23.83 17.36 -1.78
N GLY A 224 -22.53 17.43 -1.47
CA GLY A 224 -21.93 16.85 -0.29
C GLY A 224 -21.26 15.49 -0.49
N ASN A 225 -20.78 14.90 0.61
CA ASN A 225 -19.88 13.74 0.55
C ASN A 225 -20.53 12.47 0.00
N ILE A 226 -21.83 12.28 0.25
CA ILE A 226 -22.59 11.07 -0.13
C ILE A 226 -24.00 11.50 -0.56
N ALA A 227 -24.47 10.96 -1.67
CA ALA A 227 -25.79 11.16 -2.23
C ALA A 227 -26.43 9.81 -2.58
N ALA A 228 -27.62 9.53 -2.03
CA ALA A 228 -28.38 8.33 -2.39
C ALA A 228 -28.83 8.41 -3.86
N VAL A 229 -28.77 7.28 -4.57
CA VAL A 229 -29.16 7.18 -5.98
C VAL A 229 -30.48 6.42 -6.08
N THR A 230 -31.50 7.00 -6.72
CA THR A 230 -32.73 6.27 -7.01
C THR A 230 -32.57 5.37 -8.24
N LYS A 231 -33.47 4.39 -8.42
CA LYS A 231 -33.45 3.53 -9.61
C LYS A 231 -33.66 4.34 -10.89
N GLU A 232 -34.51 5.35 -10.83
CA GLU A 232 -34.82 6.24 -11.95
C GLU A 232 -33.58 7.07 -12.32
N GLU A 233 -32.87 7.61 -11.32
CA GLU A 233 -31.60 8.32 -11.53
C GLU A 233 -30.53 7.41 -12.13
N TRP A 234 -30.40 6.18 -11.61
CA TRP A 234 -29.47 5.16 -12.08
C TRP A 234 -29.72 4.79 -13.54
N MET A 235 -30.99 4.49 -13.89
CA MET A 235 -31.39 4.12 -15.25
C MET A 235 -31.31 5.30 -16.22
N ARG A 236 -31.68 6.51 -15.79
CA ARG A 236 -31.58 7.72 -16.61
C ARG A 236 -30.13 8.07 -16.91
N PHE A 237 -29.25 7.95 -15.91
CA PHE A 237 -27.82 8.18 -16.10
C PHE A 237 -27.17 7.08 -16.94
N ASN A 238 -27.64 5.83 -16.82
CA ASN A 238 -27.14 4.65 -17.51
C ASN A 238 -25.59 4.61 -17.53
N PRO A 239 -24.90 4.40 -16.39
CA PRO A 239 -23.44 4.42 -16.34
C PRO A 239 -22.85 3.40 -17.31
N GLN A 240 -21.77 3.78 -17.98
CA GLN A 240 -20.98 2.91 -18.88
C GLN A 240 -19.74 2.36 -18.19
N ALA A 241 -19.28 3.00 -17.12
CA ALA A 241 -18.32 2.45 -16.19
C ALA A 241 -18.71 2.78 -14.75
N ILE A 242 -18.45 1.84 -13.83
CA ILE A 242 -18.65 2.02 -12.39
C ILE A 242 -17.30 1.78 -11.71
N TYR A 243 -16.93 2.62 -10.76
CA TYR A 243 -15.82 2.30 -9.87
C TYR A 243 -16.22 2.39 -8.39
N GLY A 244 -15.67 1.50 -7.57
CA GLY A 244 -15.83 1.49 -6.12
C GLY A 244 -14.54 1.11 -5.40
N CYS A 245 -14.61 0.91 -4.09
CA CYS A 245 -13.50 0.48 -3.26
C CYS A 245 -13.98 -0.29 -2.02
N GLY A 246 -13.12 -1.12 -1.43
CA GLY A 246 -13.44 -1.81 -0.16
C GLY A 246 -14.80 -2.52 -0.20
N GLY A 247 -15.65 -2.22 0.79
CA GLY A 247 -16.99 -2.81 0.98
C GLY A 247 -18.00 -2.56 -0.15
N ASP A 248 -17.67 -1.69 -1.12
CA ASP A 248 -18.53 -1.41 -2.27
C ASP A 248 -18.72 -2.66 -3.15
N ARG A 249 -17.78 -3.62 -3.09
CA ARG A 249 -17.85 -4.88 -3.86
C ARG A 249 -19.02 -5.75 -3.42
N GLU A 250 -19.22 -5.87 -2.11
CA GLU A 250 -20.32 -6.60 -1.51
C GLU A 250 -21.67 -5.93 -1.84
N THR A 251 -21.70 -4.59 -1.85
CA THR A 251 -22.91 -3.86 -2.30
C THR A 251 -23.17 -4.11 -3.79
N ALA A 252 -22.14 -4.05 -4.64
CA ALA A 252 -22.31 -4.33 -6.07
C ALA A 252 -22.91 -5.72 -6.29
N ASN A 253 -22.36 -6.76 -5.65
CA ASN A 253 -22.88 -8.13 -5.73
C ASN A 253 -24.35 -8.20 -5.29
N ARG A 254 -24.72 -7.52 -4.20
CA ARG A 254 -26.09 -7.53 -3.65
C ARG A 254 -27.12 -6.84 -4.54
N PHE A 255 -26.73 -5.74 -5.20
CA PHE A 255 -27.67 -4.87 -5.91
C PHE A 255 -27.67 -5.11 -7.42
N PHE A 256 -26.52 -5.41 -8.04
CA PHE A 256 -26.38 -5.49 -9.49
C PHE A 256 -26.94 -6.78 -10.11
N GLU A 257 -27.56 -7.65 -9.31
CA GLU A 257 -28.38 -8.76 -9.78
C GLU A 257 -29.88 -8.40 -9.86
N ARG A 258 -30.28 -7.26 -9.28
CA ARG A 258 -31.69 -6.87 -9.15
C ARG A 258 -32.17 -6.09 -10.38
N PRO A 259 -33.45 -6.24 -10.80
CA PRO A 259 -34.05 -5.44 -11.87
C PRO A 259 -33.95 -3.93 -11.62
N GLY A 260 -33.65 -3.18 -12.68
CA GLY A 260 -33.39 -1.74 -12.67
C GLY A 260 -31.96 -1.36 -12.27
N TRP A 261 -31.23 -2.22 -11.56
CA TRP A 261 -29.82 -1.97 -11.23
C TRP A 261 -28.89 -2.66 -12.23
N LYS A 262 -29.23 -3.90 -12.60
CA LYS A 262 -28.46 -4.71 -13.55
C LYS A 262 -28.54 -4.25 -15.01
N ASP A 263 -29.52 -3.41 -15.32
CA ASP A 263 -29.96 -3.14 -16.69
C ASP A 263 -29.15 -2.04 -17.39
N VAL A 264 -28.19 -1.42 -16.70
CA VAL A 264 -27.30 -0.38 -17.22
C VAL A 264 -26.08 -0.95 -17.93
N ASP A 265 -25.50 -0.17 -18.85
CA ASP A 265 -24.40 -0.62 -19.74
C ASP A 265 -23.19 -1.14 -18.97
N ALA A 266 -22.80 -0.47 -17.88
CA ALA A 266 -21.65 -0.85 -17.08
C ALA A 266 -21.77 -2.26 -16.50
N VAL A 267 -22.95 -2.64 -16.01
CA VAL A 267 -23.17 -3.97 -15.41
C VAL A 267 -23.25 -5.04 -16.51
N LYS A 268 -24.00 -4.77 -17.58
CA LYS A 268 -24.14 -5.69 -18.72
C LYS A 268 -22.81 -6.02 -19.38
N ASN A 269 -21.91 -5.04 -19.47
CA ASN A 269 -20.61 -5.18 -20.14
C ASN A 269 -19.46 -5.49 -19.16
N GLY A 270 -19.75 -5.74 -17.87
CA GLY A 270 -18.72 -6.06 -16.87
C GLY A 270 -17.72 -4.93 -16.58
N LYS A 271 -18.09 -3.66 -16.85
CA LYS A 271 -17.26 -2.47 -16.60
C LYS A 271 -17.46 -1.94 -15.18
N VAL A 272 -17.28 -2.82 -14.19
CA VAL A 272 -17.33 -2.51 -12.76
C VAL A 272 -15.95 -2.74 -12.16
N PHE A 273 -15.30 -1.66 -11.71
CA PHE A 273 -13.92 -1.67 -11.26
C PHE A 273 -13.82 -1.41 -9.76
N PHE A 274 -12.86 -2.02 -9.09
CA PHE A 274 -12.57 -1.76 -7.68
C PHE A 274 -11.13 -1.32 -7.53
N PHE A 275 -10.93 -0.23 -6.81
CA PHE A 275 -9.62 0.35 -6.53
C PHE A 275 -9.35 0.39 -5.02
N PRO A 276 -8.08 0.52 -4.61
CA PRO A 276 -7.73 0.72 -3.21
C PRO A 276 -8.42 1.96 -2.60
N CYS A 277 -8.99 1.81 -1.40
CA CYS A 277 -9.71 2.90 -0.71
C CYS A 277 -8.85 4.14 -0.45
N ASP A 278 -7.54 3.94 -0.26
CA ASP A 278 -6.58 5.02 -0.03
C ASP A 278 -6.30 5.85 -1.29
N LEU A 279 -6.70 5.38 -2.48
CA LEU A 279 -6.67 6.16 -3.72
C LEU A 279 -8.04 6.80 -4.03
N THR A 280 -9.13 6.09 -3.77
CA THR A 280 -10.48 6.54 -4.13
C THR A 280 -11.12 7.49 -3.12
N CYS A 281 -10.81 7.33 -1.83
CA CYS A 281 -11.43 8.07 -0.74
C CYS A 281 -10.55 9.22 -0.21
N ARG A 282 -9.38 9.46 -0.81
CA ARG A 282 -8.39 10.43 -0.33
C ARG A 282 -8.00 11.42 -1.43
N ALA A 283 -8.19 12.70 -1.13
CA ALA A 283 -7.61 13.81 -1.89
C ALA A 283 -6.20 14.09 -1.32
N SER A 284 -5.18 13.44 -1.87
CA SER A 284 -3.80 13.48 -1.35
C SER A 284 -2.76 13.29 -2.47
N THR A 285 -1.54 12.87 -2.13
CA THR A 285 -0.35 12.88 -3.00
C THR A 285 -0.43 12.01 -4.24
N ARG A 286 -1.37 11.06 -4.30
CA ARG A 286 -1.54 10.10 -5.41
C ARG A 286 -2.72 10.42 -6.33
N ALA A 287 -3.20 11.66 -6.33
CA ALA A 287 -4.34 12.10 -7.14
C ALA A 287 -4.11 11.86 -8.65
N GLY A 288 -2.95 12.27 -9.18
CA GLY A 288 -2.62 12.09 -10.60
C GLY A 288 -2.49 10.62 -10.98
N SER A 289 -1.86 9.81 -10.15
CA SER A 289 -1.71 8.36 -10.37
C SER A 289 -3.07 7.66 -10.37
N PHE A 290 -4.00 8.04 -9.47
CA PHE A 290 -5.36 7.49 -9.46
C PHE A 290 -6.16 7.91 -10.69
N VAL A 291 -6.12 9.19 -11.08
CA VAL A 291 -6.78 9.67 -12.31
C VAL A 291 -6.24 8.94 -13.53
N SER A 292 -4.92 8.71 -13.59
CA SER A 292 -4.29 7.95 -14.66
C SER A 292 -4.79 6.51 -14.74
N TRP A 293 -4.87 5.84 -13.59
CA TRP A 293 -5.36 4.47 -13.53
C TRP A 293 -6.85 4.36 -13.87
N LEU A 294 -7.67 5.29 -13.36
CA LEU A 294 -9.09 5.36 -13.68
C LEU A 294 -9.30 5.58 -15.18
N SER A 295 -8.60 6.54 -15.78
CA SER A 295 -8.71 6.85 -17.21
C SER A 295 -8.33 5.64 -18.07
N ALA A 296 -7.22 4.96 -17.75
CA ALA A 296 -6.79 3.77 -18.47
C ALA A 296 -7.75 2.58 -18.34
N ARG A 297 -8.51 2.47 -17.24
CA ARG A 297 -9.56 1.45 -17.09
C ARG A 297 -10.84 1.79 -17.86
N VAL A 298 -11.20 3.08 -17.91
CA VAL A 298 -12.38 3.55 -18.64
C VAL A 298 -12.16 3.46 -20.16
N TYR A 299 -10.95 3.81 -20.62
CA TYR A 299 -10.57 3.90 -22.02
C TYR A 299 -9.49 2.88 -22.40
N GLU A 300 -9.62 1.66 -21.87
CA GLU A 300 -8.66 0.58 -22.10
C GLU A 300 -8.48 0.29 -23.59
N ASP A 301 -9.58 0.38 -24.36
CA ASP A 301 -9.57 0.11 -25.79
C ASP A 301 -8.77 1.17 -26.53
N GLU A 302 -9.11 2.44 -26.30
CA GLU A 302 -8.49 3.60 -26.91
C GLU A 302 -7.02 3.70 -26.50
N PHE A 303 -6.68 3.50 -25.22
CA PHE A 303 -5.30 3.64 -24.71
C PHE A 303 -4.37 2.50 -25.12
N SER A 304 -4.91 1.39 -25.61
CA SER A 304 -4.12 0.27 -26.17
C SER A 304 -3.63 0.56 -27.59
N GLU A 305 -4.20 1.56 -28.27
CA GLU A 305 -3.85 1.93 -29.64
C GLU A 305 -2.65 2.88 -29.69
N LYS A 306 -1.72 2.63 -30.63
CA LYS A 306 -0.52 3.47 -30.80
C LYS A 306 -0.89 4.91 -31.21
N GLN A 307 -2.03 5.10 -31.85
CA GLN A 307 -2.52 6.39 -32.35
C GLN A 307 -2.95 7.34 -31.22
N THR A 308 -3.34 6.81 -30.05
CA THR A 308 -3.75 7.62 -28.89
C THR A 308 -2.59 7.90 -27.93
N GLN A 309 -1.40 7.40 -28.25
CA GLN A 309 -0.19 7.60 -27.47
C GLN A 309 0.39 9.01 -27.66
N VAL A 310 0.75 9.64 -26.56
CA VAL A 310 1.15 11.05 -26.49
C VAL A 310 2.66 11.22 -26.39
N LEU A 311 3.31 10.39 -25.59
CA LEU A 311 4.74 10.36 -25.34
C LEU A 311 5.38 9.23 -26.13
N GLU A 312 6.60 9.45 -26.60
CA GLU A 312 7.40 8.36 -27.16
C GLU A 312 7.78 7.37 -26.07
N ASP A 313 7.77 6.08 -26.41
CA ASP A 313 8.33 5.08 -25.51
C ASP A 313 9.84 5.23 -25.45
N ARG A 314 10.38 5.49 -24.26
CA ARG A 314 11.82 5.69 -24.07
C ARG A 314 12.24 5.49 -22.63
N VAL A 315 13.50 5.10 -22.46
CA VAL A 315 14.21 5.22 -21.18
C VAL A 315 14.60 6.67 -20.97
N PHE A 316 14.33 7.21 -19.78
CA PHE A 316 14.65 8.61 -19.45
C PHE A 316 15.49 8.76 -18.18
N ARG A 317 15.70 7.68 -17.41
CA ARG A 317 16.58 7.66 -16.23
C ARG A 317 17.11 6.25 -15.99
N SER A 318 18.35 6.14 -15.53
CA SER A 318 18.96 4.92 -14.98
C SER A 318 19.29 5.15 -13.50
N LEU A 319 19.16 4.09 -12.70
CA LEU A 319 19.68 4.03 -11.34
C LEU A 319 20.59 2.81 -11.24
N GLU A 320 21.89 3.04 -11.07
CA GLU A 320 22.88 1.99 -10.90
C GLU A 320 22.74 1.32 -9.52
N LEU A 321 22.93 0.01 -9.48
CA LEU A 321 22.99 -0.81 -8.28
C LEU A 321 24.38 -1.46 -8.19
N VAL A 322 24.68 -2.10 -7.06
CA VAL A 322 25.97 -2.77 -6.85
C VAL A 322 25.74 -4.21 -6.43
N LEU A 323 26.36 -5.14 -7.15
CA LEU A 323 26.51 -6.55 -6.78
C LEU A 323 27.99 -6.91 -6.85
N ASP A 324 28.48 -7.66 -5.87
CA ASP A 324 29.84 -8.16 -5.81
C ASP A 324 29.86 -9.57 -6.45
N LEU A 325 29.81 -9.63 -7.78
CA LEU A 325 29.82 -10.87 -8.57
C LEU A 325 30.61 -10.67 -9.87
N ASP A 326 31.71 -11.41 -10.04
CA ASP A 326 32.68 -11.23 -11.14
C ASP A 326 32.15 -11.46 -12.56
N TYR A 327 30.96 -12.06 -12.71
CA TYR A 327 30.34 -12.30 -14.02
C TYR A 327 29.21 -11.32 -14.33
N VAL A 328 28.90 -10.40 -13.41
CA VAL A 328 27.91 -9.34 -13.60
C VAL A 328 28.64 -8.10 -14.10
N LYS A 329 28.41 -7.78 -15.38
CA LYS A 329 28.97 -6.61 -16.05
C LYS A 329 28.39 -5.31 -15.48
N ASP A 330 27.07 -5.31 -15.30
CA ASP A 330 26.32 -4.13 -14.91
C ASP A 330 24.95 -4.52 -14.32
N ILE A 331 24.46 -3.73 -13.37
CA ILE A 331 23.13 -3.89 -12.79
C ILE A 331 22.48 -2.53 -12.54
N ARG A 332 21.28 -2.35 -13.08
CA ARG A 332 20.57 -1.06 -13.04
C ARG A 332 19.07 -1.21 -13.05
N VAL A 333 18.38 -0.18 -12.54
CA VAL A 333 16.94 0.02 -12.72
C VAL A 333 16.73 1.15 -13.73
N LEU A 334 16.17 0.80 -14.89
CA LEU A 334 15.77 1.77 -15.91
C LEU A 334 14.36 2.27 -15.64
N TYR A 335 14.16 3.58 -15.70
CA TYR A 335 12.85 4.22 -15.71
C TYR A 335 12.51 4.58 -17.14
N SER A 336 11.39 4.04 -17.61
CA SER A 336 10.92 4.24 -18.99
C SER A 336 9.49 4.75 -19.02
N THR A 337 9.16 5.45 -20.09
CA THR A 337 7.79 5.69 -20.50
C THR A 337 7.40 4.56 -21.44
N ILE A 338 6.33 3.82 -21.12
CA ILE A 338 5.74 2.80 -22.01
C ILE A 338 4.23 2.98 -21.92
N HIS A 339 3.55 3.08 -23.06
CA HIS A 339 2.12 3.41 -23.12
C HIS A 339 1.78 4.73 -22.41
N ASP A 340 2.66 5.73 -22.47
CA ASP A 340 2.57 7.02 -21.76
C ASP A 340 2.76 6.98 -20.24
N PHE A 341 2.91 5.79 -19.66
CA PHE A 341 3.00 5.62 -18.22
C PHE A 341 4.41 5.26 -17.77
N LEU A 342 4.70 5.60 -16.52
CA LEU A 342 5.95 5.22 -15.87
C LEU A 342 6.04 3.69 -15.75
N ASN A 343 7.15 3.13 -16.22
CA ASN A 343 7.52 1.74 -16.03
C ASN A 343 8.96 1.69 -15.50
N LYS A 344 9.32 0.59 -14.82
CA LYS A 344 10.64 0.44 -14.21
C LYS A 344 11.16 -0.95 -14.52
N THR A 345 12.43 -1.08 -14.93
CA THR A 345 12.98 -2.36 -15.36
C THR A 345 14.33 -2.60 -14.69
N LEU A 346 14.41 -3.62 -13.84
CA LEU A 346 15.69 -4.15 -13.39
C LEU A 346 16.35 -4.90 -14.54
N ILE A 347 17.62 -4.59 -14.81
CA ILE A 347 18.46 -5.26 -15.80
C ILE A 347 19.76 -5.67 -15.11
N ILE A 348 20.17 -6.91 -15.35
CA ILE A 348 21.45 -7.47 -14.95
C ILE A 348 22.10 -7.99 -16.22
N ASP A 349 23.20 -7.35 -16.62
CA ASP A 349 23.98 -7.72 -17.80
C ASP A 349 25.18 -8.55 -17.38
N PHE A 350 25.47 -9.61 -18.14
CA PHE A 350 26.61 -10.49 -17.88
C PHE A 350 27.80 -10.17 -18.78
N ASP A 351 29.00 -10.50 -18.33
CA ASP A 351 30.22 -10.33 -19.14
C ASP A 351 30.33 -11.35 -20.27
N GLU A 352 29.69 -12.52 -20.11
CA GLU A 352 29.52 -13.53 -21.15
C GLU A 352 28.15 -14.20 -21.05
N PRO A 353 27.67 -14.84 -22.13
CA PRO A 353 26.38 -15.53 -22.10
C PRO A 353 26.37 -16.71 -21.11
N LEU A 354 25.33 -16.79 -20.27
CA LEU A 354 25.14 -17.84 -19.25
C LEU A 354 23.90 -18.69 -19.53
N SER A 355 23.80 -19.81 -18.80
CA SER A 355 22.56 -20.59 -18.73
C SER A 355 21.67 -20.07 -17.60
N VAL A 356 20.35 -20.17 -17.79
CA VAL A 356 19.35 -19.83 -16.78
C VAL A 356 18.23 -20.86 -16.77
N VAL A 357 17.52 -20.98 -15.66
CA VAL A 357 16.20 -21.62 -15.61
C VAL A 357 15.20 -20.64 -15.01
N SER A 358 14.06 -20.49 -15.66
CA SER A 358 12.96 -19.62 -15.23
C SER A 358 11.66 -20.40 -15.18
N THR A 359 10.82 -20.16 -14.18
CA THR A 359 9.46 -20.71 -14.15
C THR A 359 8.58 -20.14 -15.26
N LEU A 360 8.95 -19.00 -15.85
CA LEU A 360 8.22 -18.37 -16.95
C LEU A 360 8.59 -18.95 -18.33
N GLU A 361 9.85 -19.33 -18.53
CA GLU A 361 10.39 -19.68 -19.86
C GLU A 361 11.08 -21.05 -19.94
N GLY A 362 11.25 -21.74 -18.82
CA GLY A 362 12.04 -22.97 -18.74
C GLY A 362 13.55 -22.71 -18.73
N GLU A 363 14.32 -23.73 -19.11
CA GLU A 363 15.77 -23.65 -19.25
C GLU A 363 16.16 -22.97 -20.57
N ARG A 364 17.09 -22.01 -20.51
CA ARG A 364 17.63 -21.33 -21.68
C ARG A 364 19.15 -21.18 -21.56
N LYS A 365 19.83 -21.12 -22.70
CA LYS A 365 21.28 -20.95 -22.83
C LYS A 365 21.59 -19.74 -23.71
N GLY A 366 22.80 -19.20 -23.58
CA GLY A 366 23.21 -18.04 -24.36
C GLY A 366 22.53 -16.75 -23.90
N ILE A 367 22.20 -16.66 -22.61
CA ILE A 367 21.52 -15.49 -22.04
C ILE A 367 22.57 -14.46 -21.63
N GLU A 368 22.47 -13.27 -22.20
CA GLU A 368 23.35 -12.12 -21.95
C GLU A 368 22.80 -11.20 -20.85
N SER A 369 21.48 -11.25 -20.62
CA SER A 369 20.81 -10.37 -19.67
C SER A 369 19.63 -11.06 -18.99
N VAL A 370 19.47 -10.82 -17.70
CA VAL A 370 18.24 -11.15 -16.97
C VAL A 370 17.65 -9.92 -16.33
N GLY A 371 16.36 -9.97 -15.98
CA GLY A 371 15.72 -8.81 -15.39
C GLY A 371 14.32 -9.04 -14.89
N ASN A 372 13.74 -7.98 -14.36
CA ASN A 372 12.36 -7.96 -13.88
C ASN A 372 11.72 -6.63 -14.26
N HIS A 373 10.61 -6.68 -15.01
CA HIS A 373 9.94 -5.50 -15.53
C HIS A 373 8.68 -5.17 -14.71
N TYR A 374 8.66 -3.99 -14.09
CA TYR A 374 7.50 -3.42 -13.43
C TYR A 374 6.63 -2.63 -14.40
N SER A 375 5.37 -3.04 -14.51
CA SER A 375 4.32 -2.27 -15.16
C SER A 375 3.45 -1.54 -14.14
N SER A 376 3.25 -0.24 -14.32
CA SER A 376 2.41 0.57 -13.43
C SER A 376 0.91 0.29 -13.60
N PRO A 377 0.07 0.61 -12.59
CA PRO A 377 -1.36 0.30 -12.61
C PRO A 377 -2.15 0.67 -13.87
N PRO A 378 -1.92 1.85 -14.50
CA PRO A 378 -2.57 2.19 -15.76
C PRO A 378 -2.24 1.24 -16.92
N CYS A 379 -1.07 0.59 -16.92
CA CYS A 379 -0.66 -0.36 -17.96
C CYS A 379 -1.31 -1.74 -17.84
N TRP A 380 -1.91 -2.08 -16.70
CA TRP A 380 -2.34 -3.46 -16.43
C TRP A 380 -3.47 -3.93 -17.37
N GLY A 381 -4.52 -3.12 -17.55
CA GLY A 381 -5.60 -3.45 -18.48
C GLY A 381 -5.11 -3.54 -19.93
N ILE A 382 -4.30 -2.57 -20.34
CA ILE A 382 -3.65 -2.53 -21.66
C ILE A 382 -2.81 -3.80 -21.88
N GLY A 383 -2.03 -4.21 -20.87
CA GLY A 383 -1.19 -5.39 -20.90
C GLY A 383 -1.98 -6.68 -21.05
N HIS A 384 -3.07 -6.85 -20.29
CA HIS A 384 -3.95 -8.02 -20.41
C HIS A 384 -4.61 -8.09 -21.79
N LYS A 385 -5.03 -6.94 -22.33
CA LYS A 385 -5.63 -6.87 -23.67
C LYS A 385 -4.65 -7.21 -24.78
N LEU A 386 -3.42 -6.69 -24.71
CA LEU A 386 -2.41 -6.92 -25.75
C LEU A 386 -1.75 -8.30 -25.65
N GLY A 387 -1.71 -8.87 -24.45
CA GLY A 387 -1.08 -10.15 -24.16
C GLY A 387 0.44 -10.05 -23.94
N LEU A 388 0.98 -10.98 -23.17
CA LEU A 388 2.37 -10.97 -22.70
C LEU A 388 3.39 -10.85 -23.84
N LYS A 389 3.18 -11.57 -24.96
CA LYS A 389 4.11 -11.56 -26.10
C LYS A 389 4.31 -10.16 -26.69
N LYS A 390 3.22 -9.38 -26.87
CA LYS A 390 3.31 -8.02 -27.43
C LYS A 390 3.95 -7.06 -26.44
N ILE A 391 3.59 -7.18 -25.15
CA ILE A 391 4.17 -6.36 -24.09
C ILE A 391 5.68 -6.63 -23.96
N ARG A 392 6.08 -7.90 -23.92
CA ARG A 392 7.48 -8.30 -23.84
C ARG A 392 8.31 -7.74 -24.99
N LYS A 393 7.84 -7.93 -26.23
CA LYS A 393 8.51 -7.38 -27.42
C LYS A 393 8.70 -5.87 -27.31
N ARG A 394 7.64 -5.15 -26.94
CA ARG A 394 7.68 -3.69 -26.78
C ARG A 394 8.63 -3.25 -25.67
N VAL A 395 8.63 -3.92 -24.52
CA VAL A 395 9.56 -3.64 -23.41
C VAL A 395 11.01 -3.83 -23.89
N TYR A 396 11.32 -4.95 -24.52
CA TYR A 396 12.65 -5.26 -25.05
C TYR A 396 13.13 -4.25 -26.08
N GLU A 397 12.26 -3.80 -26.99
CA GLU A 397 12.57 -2.71 -27.92
C GLU A 397 12.97 -1.42 -27.17
N VAL A 398 12.23 -1.05 -26.12
CA VAL A 398 12.47 0.18 -25.36
C VAL A 398 13.75 0.13 -24.54
N ILE A 399 14.07 -1.02 -23.94
CA ILE A 399 15.28 -1.19 -23.12
C ILE A 399 16.51 -1.64 -23.92
N GLY A 400 16.37 -1.81 -25.23
CA GLY A 400 17.46 -2.23 -26.12
C GLY A 400 17.95 -3.66 -25.86
N LYS A 401 17.03 -4.61 -25.68
CA LYS A 401 17.35 -6.03 -25.44
C LYS A 401 16.71 -6.93 -26.51
N SER A 402 17.26 -8.13 -26.69
CA SER A 402 16.72 -9.15 -27.59
C SER A 402 16.01 -10.24 -26.80
N GLU A 403 14.85 -10.67 -27.29
CA GLU A 403 14.11 -11.81 -26.72
C GLU A 403 14.91 -13.10 -26.76
N ASP A 404 15.83 -13.25 -27.72
CA ASP A 404 16.65 -14.45 -27.91
C ASP A 404 17.76 -14.58 -26.85
N THR A 405 18.27 -13.45 -26.35
CA THR A 405 19.40 -13.40 -25.40
C THR A 405 19.03 -12.83 -24.02
N ALA A 406 17.76 -12.47 -23.80
CA ALA A 406 17.27 -11.91 -22.54
C ALA A 406 16.21 -12.81 -21.87
N GLY A 407 16.34 -13.02 -20.55
CA GLY A 407 15.35 -13.71 -19.70
C GLY A 407 14.76 -12.79 -18.64
N PHE A 408 13.54 -12.30 -18.85
CA PHE A 408 12.91 -11.31 -17.95
C PHE A 408 11.65 -11.84 -17.28
N LEU A 409 11.48 -11.50 -16.01
CA LEU A 409 10.24 -11.63 -15.26
C LEU A 409 9.41 -10.34 -15.39
N PHE A 410 8.11 -10.42 -15.05
CA PHE A 410 7.18 -9.29 -15.14
C PHE A 410 6.40 -9.15 -13.83
N THR A 411 6.31 -7.94 -13.30
CA THR A 411 5.78 -7.67 -11.97
C THR A 411 4.84 -6.47 -11.91
N GLY A 412 3.84 -6.56 -11.03
CA GLY A 412 3.02 -5.43 -10.60
C GLY A 412 3.51 -4.77 -9.30
N ALA A 413 4.54 -5.35 -8.66
CA ALA A 413 5.19 -4.74 -7.50
C ALA A 413 6.24 -3.73 -7.98
N ASP A 414 6.25 -2.56 -7.35
CA ASP A 414 7.06 -1.43 -7.78
C ASP A 414 8.56 -1.72 -7.57
N MET A 415 9.37 -1.48 -8.60
CA MET A 415 10.82 -1.71 -8.55
C MET A 415 11.54 -0.82 -7.53
N ASP A 416 10.96 0.31 -7.13
CA ASP A 416 11.51 1.12 -6.02
C ASP A 416 11.48 0.35 -4.68
N ASN A 417 10.73 -0.75 -4.60
CA ASN A 417 10.61 -1.62 -3.43
C ASN A 417 11.40 -2.94 -3.57
N LEU A 418 12.28 -3.05 -4.58
CA LEU A 418 13.15 -4.21 -4.79
C LEU A 418 14.00 -4.49 -3.54
N ALA A 419 13.89 -5.70 -2.99
CA ALA A 419 14.76 -6.18 -1.92
C ALA A 419 15.93 -6.96 -2.51
N ILE A 420 17.14 -6.71 -2.03
CA ILE A 420 18.36 -7.44 -2.42
C ILE A 420 19.01 -7.99 -1.16
N LYS A 421 19.12 -9.32 -1.06
CA LYS A 421 19.78 -9.99 0.07
C LYS A 421 20.94 -10.84 -0.40
N ARG A 422 22.04 -10.78 0.35
CA ARG A 422 23.24 -11.58 0.15
C ARG A 422 23.39 -12.53 1.34
N GLU A 423 23.61 -13.79 1.05
CA GLU A 423 24.00 -14.79 2.04
C GLU A 423 25.34 -15.40 1.66
N GLN A 424 26.20 -15.64 2.65
CA GLN A 424 27.56 -16.11 2.43
C GLN A 424 27.95 -17.20 3.43
N PHE A 425 28.69 -18.20 2.96
CA PHE A 425 29.39 -19.16 3.79
C PHE A 425 30.74 -19.52 3.18
N LYS A 426 31.82 -19.14 3.86
CA LYS A 426 33.19 -19.20 3.32
C LYS A 426 33.24 -18.47 1.97
N GLU A 427 33.68 -19.15 0.92
CA GLU A 427 33.79 -18.62 -0.43
C GLU A 427 32.48 -18.69 -1.22
N MET A 428 31.45 -19.40 -0.74
CA MET A 428 30.15 -19.48 -1.40
C MET A 428 29.27 -18.30 -1.02
N GLU A 429 28.64 -17.67 -2.00
CA GLU A 429 27.66 -16.61 -1.80
C GLU A 429 26.51 -16.71 -2.79
N VAL A 430 25.39 -16.09 -2.41
CA VAL A 430 24.22 -15.97 -3.27
C VAL A 430 23.49 -14.68 -3.00
N TYR A 431 23.01 -14.05 -4.06
CA TYR A 431 22.11 -12.92 -4.02
C TYR A 431 20.69 -13.35 -4.40
N ALA A 432 19.71 -12.88 -3.64
CA ALA A 432 18.29 -12.96 -3.96
C ALA A 432 17.75 -11.55 -4.19
N LEU A 433 17.23 -11.29 -5.38
CA LEU A 433 16.61 -10.02 -5.77
C LEU A 433 15.10 -10.26 -5.90
N VAL A 434 14.31 -9.60 -5.07
CA VAL A 434 12.89 -9.92 -4.89
C VAL A 434 12.01 -8.68 -4.98
N THR A 435 10.94 -8.79 -5.77
CA THR A 435 9.78 -7.87 -5.70
C THR A 435 8.57 -8.66 -5.25
N ALA A 436 7.81 -8.17 -4.27
CA ALA A 436 6.68 -8.90 -3.70
C ALA A 436 5.47 -8.00 -3.46
N GLY A 437 4.30 -8.37 -3.95
CA GLY A 437 3.03 -7.72 -3.63
C GLY A 437 1.94 -8.75 -3.29
N VAL A 438 1.31 -8.63 -2.12
CA VAL A 438 0.44 -9.66 -1.55
C VAL A 438 -0.98 -9.19 -1.20
N LYS A 439 -1.26 -7.88 -1.25
CA LYS A 439 -2.57 -7.33 -0.80
C LYS A 439 -3.77 -7.69 -1.68
N SER A 440 -3.58 -7.81 -3.00
CA SER A 440 -4.67 -8.02 -3.96
C SER A 440 -4.81 -9.47 -4.39
N ASN A 441 -3.73 -10.26 -4.38
CA ASN A 441 -3.68 -11.52 -5.11
C ASN A 441 -2.97 -12.69 -4.43
N ALA A 442 -2.72 -12.58 -3.13
CA ALA A 442 -2.20 -13.70 -2.37
C ALA A 442 -3.17 -14.89 -2.45
N VAL A 443 -2.64 -16.08 -2.71
CA VAL A 443 -3.43 -17.30 -2.93
C VAL A 443 -2.94 -18.45 -2.06
N ARG A 444 -3.88 -19.24 -1.55
CA ARG A 444 -3.65 -20.60 -1.10
C ARG A 444 -3.82 -21.52 -2.31
N MET A 445 -2.71 -21.84 -2.97
CA MET A 445 -2.74 -22.58 -4.25
C MET A 445 -3.46 -23.93 -4.16
N SER A 446 -3.50 -24.55 -2.98
CA SER A 446 -4.19 -25.83 -2.75
C SER A 446 -5.71 -25.73 -2.54
N ALA A 447 -6.29 -24.53 -2.46
CA ALA A 447 -7.68 -24.33 -2.04
C ALA A 447 -8.42 -23.25 -2.84
N ASP A 448 -7.74 -22.18 -3.23
CA ASP A 448 -8.37 -21.08 -3.93
C ASP A 448 -8.51 -21.36 -5.44
N GLU A 449 -9.59 -20.86 -6.03
CA GLU A 449 -9.83 -20.98 -7.47
C GLU A 449 -8.96 -20.00 -8.28
N GLY A 450 -8.36 -20.48 -9.36
CA GLY A 450 -7.54 -19.66 -10.28
C GLY A 450 -8.38 -18.76 -11.19
N LYS A 451 -8.90 -17.65 -10.66
CA LYS A 451 -9.77 -16.69 -11.40
C LYS A 451 -9.12 -15.34 -11.71
N PHE A 452 -7.79 -15.22 -11.58
CA PHE A 452 -7.16 -13.93 -11.34
C PHE A 452 -6.78 -13.12 -12.60
N TYR A 453 -7.09 -11.81 -12.57
CA TYR A 453 -6.83 -10.81 -13.63
C TYR A 453 -6.31 -9.45 -13.10
N GLU A 454 -6.02 -9.33 -11.80
CA GLU A 454 -5.31 -8.15 -11.29
C GLU A 454 -3.79 -8.48 -11.27
N PRO A 455 -2.92 -7.52 -10.95
CA PRO A 455 -1.51 -7.83 -10.74
C PRO A 455 -1.04 -7.49 -9.33
N GLY A 456 0.13 -8.06 -9.06
CA GLY A 456 0.69 -8.41 -7.77
C GLY A 456 1.48 -9.68 -8.07
N THR A 457 2.72 -9.78 -7.63
CA THR A 457 3.50 -11.01 -7.83
C THR A 457 4.65 -11.04 -6.85
N ILE A 458 5.13 -12.24 -6.56
CA ILE A 458 6.44 -12.46 -5.96
C ILE A 458 7.37 -12.97 -7.07
N ASN A 459 8.23 -12.09 -7.55
CA ASN A 459 9.29 -12.44 -8.50
C ASN A 459 10.63 -12.49 -7.78
N ILE A 460 11.40 -13.55 -8.04
CA ILE A 460 12.67 -13.84 -7.38
C ILE A 460 13.73 -14.11 -8.45
N ILE A 461 14.85 -13.39 -8.41
CA ILE A 461 16.04 -13.66 -9.22
C ILE A 461 17.17 -14.10 -8.28
N ILE A 462 17.80 -15.24 -8.58
CA ILE A 462 18.90 -15.80 -7.78
C ILE A 462 20.20 -15.80 -8.59
N LEU A 463 21.24 -15.19 -8.01
CA LEU A 463 22.58 -15.03 -8.58
C LEU A 463 23.63 -15.59 -7.62
N PRO A 464 24.20 -16.78 -7.86
CA PRO A 464 25.25 -17.36 -7.04
C PRO A 464 26.66 -16.99 -7.54
N ASN A 465 27.69 -16.98 -6.69
CA ASN A 465 29.10 -16.92 -7.12
C ASN A 465 29.75 -18.30 -7.36
N VAL A 466 28.92 -19.31 -7.52
CA VAL A 466 29.32 -20.67 -7.87
C VAL A 466 28.72 -21.02 -9.21
N ARG A 467 29.22 -22.09 -9.84
CA ARG A 467 28.63 -22.63 -11.06
C ARG A 467 27.66 -23.75 -10.74
N LEU A 468 26.36 -23.49 -10.84
CA LEU A 468 25.30 -24.47 -10.62
C LEU A 468 25.14 -25.40 -11.83
N SER A 469 25.04 -26.70 -11.60
CA SER A 469 24.60 -27.64 -12.65
C SER A 469 23.12 -27.41 -13.00
N PRO A 470 22.60 -27.91 -14.15
CA PRO A 470 21.17 -27.88 -14.46
C PRO A 470 20.28 -28.50 -13.36
N ARG A 471 20.78 -29.57 -12.72
CA ARG A 471 20.13 -30.18 -11.55
C ARG A 471 20.11 -29.23 -10.35
N ALA A 472 21.22 -28.56 -10.06
CA ALA A 472 21.28 -27.60 -8.96
C ALA A 472 20.40 -26.36 -9.24
N MET A 473 20.34 -25.87 -10.47
CA MET A 473 19.45 -24.76 -10.82
C MET A 473 17.97 -25.13 -10.62
N THR A 474 17.54 -26.31 -11.09
CA THR A 474 16.15 -26.77 -10.89
C THR A 474 15.81 -27.05 -9.42
N ARG A 475 16.76 -27.59 -8.63
CA ARG A 475 16.58 -27.74 -7.17
C ARG A 475 16.50 -26.41 -6.44
N ALA A 476 17.16 -25.36 -6.94
CA ALA A 476 17.12 -24.03 -6.33
C ALA A 476 15.72 -23.41 -6.39
N ILE A 477 14.93 -23.71 -7.43
CA ILE A 477 13.53 -23.30 -7.52
C ILE A 477 12.71 -23.84 -6.34
N VAL A 478 12.95 -25.10 -5.94
CA VAL A 478 12.25 -25.72 -4.80
C VAL A 478 12.65 -25.03 -3.49
N SER A 479 13.95 -24.86 -3.25
CA SER A 479 14.46 -24.18 -2.04
C SER A 479 13.94 -22.75 -1.92
N ALA A 480 13.89 -22.00 -3.03
CA ALA A 480 13.32 -20.66 -3.08
C ALA A 480 11.80 -20.66 -2.85
N THR A 481 11.07 -21.65 -3.37
CA THR A 481 9.62 -21.78 -3.18
C THR A 481 9.26 -22.06 -1.71
N GLU A 482 9.99 -22.98 -1.07
CA GLU A 482 9.83 -23.29 0.36
C GLU A 482 10.13 -22.07 1.23
N ALA A 483 11.25 -21.38 0.98
CA ALA A 483 11.63 -20.16 1.70
C ALA A 483 10.61 -19.03 1.56
N LYS A 484 10.14 -18.76 0.33
CA LYS A 484 9.06 -17.80 0.08
C LYS A 484 7.80 -18.16 0.87
N THR A 485 7.39 -19.42 0.82
CA THR A 485 6.18 -19.89 1.51
C THR A 485 6.31 -19.73 3.02
N ALA A 486 7.47 -20.05 3.60
CA ALA A 486 7.77 -19.84 5.01
C ALA A 486 7.70 -18.35 5.38
N ALA A 487 8.28 -17.45 4.57
CA ALA A 487 8.20 -16.01 4.79
C ALA A 487 6.75 -15.50 4.82
N LEU A 488 5.89 -15.97 3.90
CA LEU A 488 4.47 -15.63 3.88
C LEU A 488 3.71 -16.19 5.08
N GLN A 489 4.04 -17.40 5.52
CA GLN A 489 3.45 -18.03 6.70
C GLN A 489 3.81 -17.27 7.98
N ASP A 490 5.08 -16.91 8.17
CA ASP A 490 5.55 -16.16 9.34
C ASP A 490 5.01 -14.72 9.37
N LEU A 491 4.78 -14.15 8.19
CA LEU A 491 4.05 -12.91 8.00
C LEU A 491 2.54 -13.10 8.03
N ASP A 492 1.99 -14.29 8.25
CA ASP A 492 0.54 -14.57 8.25
C ASP A 492 -0.19 -13.86 7.10
N ILE A 493 0.36 -13.97 5.89
CA ILE A 493 -0.27 -13.41 4.70
C ILE A 493 -1.52 -14.24 4.43
N ARG A 494 -2.68 -13.58 4.37
CA ARG A 494 -3.97 -14.25 4.17
C ARG A 494 -4.33 -14.35 2.70
N SER A 495 -5.04 -15.41 2.34
CA SER A 495 -5.61 -15.55 1.00
C SER A 495 -6.54 -14.38 0.67
N SER A 496 -6.44 -13.84 -0.54
CA SER A 496 -7.38 -12.84 -1.07
C SER A 496 -8.78 -13.41 -1.35
N TYR A 497 -8.98 -14.72 -1.28
CA TYR A 497 -10.25 -15.38 -1.55
C TYR A 497 -10.89 -15.86 -0.26
N THR A 498 -10.11 -16.52 0.58
CA THR A 498 -10.56 -17.17 1.81
C THR A 498 -9.79 -16.68 3.06
N PRO A 499 -9.71 -15.35 3.29
CA PRO A 499 -8.78 -14.76 4.25
C PRO A 499 -9.03 -15.17 5.71
N ARG A 500 -10.26 -15.59 6.05
CA ARG A 500 -10.63 -16.03 7.41
C ARG A 500 -10.08 -17.40 7.77
N ILE A 501 -9.74 -18.24 6.79
CA ILE A 501 -9.40 -19.66 6.98
C ILE A 501 -8.00 -19.97 6.45
N HIS A 502 -7.64 -19.46 5.27
CA HIS A 502 -6.40 -19.83 4.61
C HIS A 502 -5.33 -18.74 4.67
N GLN A 503 -4.12 -19.16 5.06
CA GLN A 503 -2.87 -18.44 4.78
C GLN A 503 -2.45 -18.70 3.33
N ALA A 504 -1.93 -17.67 2.67
CA ALA A 504 -1.43 -17.77 1.32
C ALA A 504 -0.07 -18.51 1.27
N THR A 505 0.16 -19.22 0.17
CA THR A 505 1.43 -19.91 -0.13
C THR A 505 2.25 -19.20 -1.20
N GLY A 506 1.67 -18.17 -1.80
CA GLY A 506 2.26 -17.40 -2.89
C GLY A 506 1.25 -16.39 -3.42
N THR A 507 1.51 -15.91 -4.62
CA THR A 507 0.52 -15.21 -5.44
C THR A 507 0.17 -16.03 -6.68
N GLY A 508 -0.89 -15.65 -7.39
CA GLY A 508 -1.31 -16.34 -8.61
C GLY A 508 -0.31 -16.27 -9.79
N THR A 509 0.77 -15.50 -9.66
CA THR A 509 1.69 -15.16 -10.77
C THR A 509 3.16 -15.17 -10.34
N ASP A 510 3.50 -15.90 -9.28
CA ASP A 510 4.88 -15.98 -8.78
C ASP A 510 5.84 -16.52 -9.85
N ASN A 511 7.00 -15.89 -10.00
CA ASN A 511 8.05 -16.39 -10.89
C ASN A 511 9.44 -16.41 -10.22
N ILE A 512 10.23 -17.42 -10.56
CA ILE A 512 11.59 -17.60 -10.06
C ILE A 512 12.53 -17.79 -11.25
N LEU A 513 13.64 -17.04 -11.27
CA LEU A 513 14.72 -17.16 -12.24
C LEU A 513 16.03 -17.46 -11.50
N ILE A 514 16.71 -18.52 -11.91
CA ILE A 514 18.02 -18.91 -11.39
C ILE A 514 19.06 -18.76 -12.52
N VAL A 515 20.16 -18.10 -12.22
CA VAL A 515 21.32 -17.98 -13.12
C VAL A 515 22.36 -19.05 -12.77
N GLU A 516 23.01 -19.64 -13.78
CA GLU A 516 24.06 -20.67 -13.61
C GLU A 516 25.19 -20.19 -12.70
N GLY A 517 25.55 -18.92 -12.80
CA GLY A 517 26.70 -18.32 -12.13
C GLY A 517 28.04 -18.82 -12.69
N LYS A 518 29.14 -18.40 -12.07
CA LYS A 518 30.50 -18.85 -12.36
C LYS A 518 31.23 -19.17 -11.07
N GLY A 519 32.30 -19.96 -11.15
CA GLY A 519 33.12 -20.29 -10.00
C GLY A 519 33.11 -21.79 -9.72
N ILE A 520 33.18 -22.15 -8.44
CA ILE A 520 33.27 -23.56 -8.00
C ILE A 520 32.03 -24.33 -8.47
N PRO A 521 32.17 -25.51 -9.11
CA PRO A 521 31.02 -26.31 -9.52
C PRO A 521 30.20 -26.81 -8.31
N VAL A 522 28.87 -26.66 -8.37
CA VAL A 522 27.93 -27.16 -7.37
C VAL A 522 26.80 -27.92 -8.05
N ASP A 523 26.62 -29.20 -7.71
CA ASP A 523 25.61 -30.09 -8.33
C ASP A 523 24.32 -30.24 -7.50
N ASN A 524 24.24 -29.61 -6.32
CA ASN A 524 23.06 -29.70 -5.47
C ASN A 524 22.81 -28.39 -4.69
N SER A 525 21.54 -28.00 -4.64
CA SER A 525 21.04 -26.80 -3.95
C SER A 525 19.76 -27.10 -3.14
N GLY A 526 19.50 -28.37 -2.81
CA GLY A 526 18.40 -28.77 -1.93
C GLY A 526 18.70 -28.53 -0.44
N GLY A 527 17.71 -28.73 0.43
CA GLY A 527 17.78 -28.38 1.86
C GLY A 527 18.91 -29.01 2.69
N HIS A 528 19.54 -30.11 2.24
CA HIS A 528 20.73 -30.69 2.89
C HIS A 528 22.06 -30.16 2.36
N SER A 529 22.03 -29.25 1.38
CA SER A 529 23.23 -28.63 0.81
C SER A 529 23.43 -27.22 1.36
N LYS A 530 24.69 -26.81 1.49
CA LYS A 530 25.00 -25.45 1.93
C LYS A 530 24.45 -24.39 0.96
N MET A 531 24.54 -24.64 -0.34
CA MET A 531 23.99 -23.73 -1.35
C MET A 531 22.46 -23.59 -1.22
N GLY A 532 21.75 -24.69 -0.96
CA GLY A 532 20.31 -24.65 -0.71
C GLY A 532 19.92 -23.87 0.54
N GLU A 533 20.68 -24.02 1.63
CA GLU A 533 20.50 -23.22 2.85
C GLU A 533 20.69 -21.71 2.58
N LEU A 534 21.77 -21.33 1.88
CA LEU A 534 22.04 -19.93 1.56
C LEU A 534 20.95 -19.33 0.68
N ILE A 535 20.50 -20.06 -0.36
CA ILE A 535 19.38 -19.64 -1.21
C ILE A 535 18.13 -19.43 -0.37
N ALA A 536 17.79 -20.40 0.49
CA ALA A 536 16.59 -20.33 1.31
C ALA A 536 16.61 -19.11 2.26
N LYS A 537 17.73 -18.86 2.94
CA LYS A 537 17.89 -17.68 3.82
C LYS A 537 17.77 -16.37 3.05
N ALA A 538 18.50 -16.23 1.95
CA ALA A 538 18.49 -15.00 1.14
C ALA A 538 17.07 -14.70 0.62
N VAL A 539 16.38 -15.73 0.12
CA VAL A 539 15.01 -15.60 -0.38
C VAL A 539 14.02 -15.27 0.74
N TYR A 540 14.10 -15.96 1.88
CA TYR A 540 13.22 -15.71 3.02
C TYR A 540 13.30 -14.24 3.47
N ASP A 541 14.52 -13.75 3.72
CA ASP A 541 14.75 -12.37 4.16
C ASP A 541 14.34 -11.35 3.08
N ALA A 542 14.63 -11.63 1.80
CA ALA A 542 14.29 -10.72 0.71
C ALA A 542 12.77 -10.65 0.48
N VAL A 543 12.04 -11.77 0.63
CA VAL A 543 10.57 -11.78 0.55
C VAL A 543 9.97 -10.97 1.69
N GLN A 544 10.48 -11.13 2.93
CA GLN A 544 9.99 -10.35 4.07
C GLN A 544 10.18 -8.85 3.86
N GLU A 545 11.37 -8.44 3.43
CA GLU A 545 11.67 -7.04 3.14
C GLU A 545 10.84 -6.50 1.98
N ALA A 546 10.71 -7.23 0.87
CA ALA A 546 9.93 -6.79 -0.28
C ALA A 546 8.44 -6.63 0.06
N VAL A 547 7.88 -7.55 0.86
CA VAL A 547 6.49 -7.45 1.34
C VAL A 547 6.31 -6.23 2.26
N TYR A 548 7.28 -5.93 3.13
CA TYR A 548 7.26 -4.71 3.93
C TYR A 548 7.32 -3.46 3.07
N ASN A 549 8.30 -3.35 2.15
CA ASN A 549 8.48 -2.18 1.29
C ASN A 549 7.25 -1.92 0.41
N GLN A 550 6.63 -2.97 -0.14
CA GLN A 550 5.48 -2.84 -1.04
C GLN A 550 4.15 -2.65 -0.31
N ASN A 551 3.95 -3.30 0.84
CA ASN A 551 2.63 -3.40 1.47
C ASN A 551 2.58 -2.94 2.93
N GLY A 552 3.72 -2.66 3.56
CA GLY A 552 3.82 -2.23 4.96
C GLY A 552 3.43 -3.32 5.95
N VAL A 553 3.53 -4.58 5.53
CA VAL A 553 3.16 -5.73 6.36
C VAL A 553 4.37 -6.15 7.19
N THR A 554 4.17 -6.25 8.50
CA THR A 554 5.20 -6.69 9.46
C THR A 554 4.66 -7.85 10.31
N PRO A 555 5.55 -8.65 10.96
CA PRO A 555 5.09 -9.62 11.94
C PRO A 555 4.34 -8.96 13.11
N ARG A 556 4.79 -7.79 13.56
CA ARG A 556 4.18 -7.03 14.69
C ARG A 556 3.18 -5.98 14.19
N ARG A 557 2.11 -6.43 13.53
CA ARG A 557 0.95 -5.59 13.19
C ARG A 557 0.01 -5.45 14.37
N ASN A 558 -0.69 -4.32 14.45
CA ASN A 558 -1.74 -4.13 15.46
C ASN A 558 -2.99 -4.97 15.14
N ILE A 559 -3.84 -5.17 16.15
CA ILE A 559 -5.05 -5.99 16.03
C ILE A 559 -6.00 -5.53 14.91
N PHE A 560 -6.14 -4.22 14.67
CA PHE A 560 -7.00 -3.69 13.62
C PHE A 560 -6.52 -4.09 12.22
N GLN A 561 -5.20 -4.10 12.00
CA GLN A 561 -4.60 -4.60 10.77
C GLN A 561 -4.81 -6.11 10.63
N ARG A 562 -4.61 -6.89 11.70
CA ARG A 562 -4.83 -8.35 11.69
C ARG A 562 -6.28 -8.74 11.38
N LEU A 563 -7.25 -7.99 11.92
CA LEU A 563 -8.67 -8.13 11.60
C LEU A 563 -8.97 -7.76 10.14
N LYS A 564 -8.38 -6.67 9.64
CA LYS A 564 -8.51 -6.25 8.25
C LYS A 564 -7.97 -7.30 7.27
N ASP A 565 -6.82 -7.90 7.56
CA ASP A 565 -6.22 -8.97 6.75
C ASP A 565 -7.14 -10.19 6.64
N ARG A 566 -8.01 -10.41 7.64
CA ARG A 566 -9.04 -11.47 7.67
C ARG A 566 -10.40 -11.04 7.12
N ARG A 567 -10.53 -9.82 6.60
CA ARG A 567 -11.81 -9.20 6.21
C ARG A 567 -12.87 -9.26 7.33
N ILE A 568 -12.43 -8.91 8.54
CA ILE A 568 -13.30 -8.72 9.69
C ILE A 568 -13.41 -7.22 9.94
N SER A 569 -14.55 -6.65 9.56
CA SER A 569 -14.85 -5.23 9.68
C SER A 569 -15.49 -4.95 11.04
N LEU A 570 -14.90 -4.06 11.83
CA LEU A 570 -15.53 -3.62 13.10
C LEU A 570 -16.92 -3.00 12.87
N PHE A 571 -17.11 -2.35 11.73
CA PHE A 571 -18.42 -1.82 11.35
C PHE A 571 -19.44 -2.95 11.17
N ASP A 572 -19.06 -4.02 10.47
CA ASP A 572 -19.94 -5.17 10.25
C ASP A 572 -20.22 -5.91 11.56
N LEU A 573 -19.21 -6.02 12.44
CA LEU A 573 -19.38 -6.57 13.80
C LEU A 573 -20.34 -5.73 14.65
N SER A 574 -20.27 -4.40 14.55
CA SER A 574 -21.20 -3.52 15.26
C SER A 574 -22.61 -3.54 14.67
N ALA A 575 -22.75 -3.86 13.39
CA ALA A 575 -24.02 -3.94 12.69
C ALA A 575 -24.73 -5.28 12.90
N SER A 576 -23.98 -6.36 13.16
CA SER A 576 -24.52 -7.70 13.37
C SER A 576 -25.18 -7.89 14.74
N MET A 577 -24.87 -7.01 15.70
CA MET A 577 -25.54 -7.01 17.00
C MET A 577 -27.02 -6.61 16.86
N ARG A 578 -27.93 -7.52 17.25
CA ARG A 578 -29.38 -7.29 17.32
C ARG A 578 -29.71 -6.26 18.42
N MET A 579 -29.46 -4.98 18.14
CA MET A 579 -29.82 -3.87 19.03
C MET A 579 -31.09 -3.17 18.54
N GLU A 580 -32.03 -2.94 19.46
CA GLU A 580 -33.33 -2.31 19.17
C GLU A 580 -33.22 -0.83 18.77
N ASN A 581 -32.08 -0.15 19.00
CA ASN A 581 -31.86 1.26 18.67
C ASN A 581 -30.57 1.57 17.90
N LYS A 582 -30.67 2.34 16.81
CA LYS A 582 -29.52 2.77 15.96
C LYS A 582 -28.48 3.62 16.70
N GLY A 583 -28.89 4.38 17.73
CA GLY A 583 -28.00 5.22 18.54
C GLY A 583 -26.95 4.42 19.32
N ASP A 584 -27.24 3.15 19.61
CA ASP A 584 -26.33 2.29 20.38
C ASP A 584 -25.22 1.69 19.53
N ARG A 585 -25.41 1.55 18.21
CA ARG A 585 -24.38 0.97 17.31
C ARG A 585 -23.10 1.78 17.26
N LYS A 586 -23.22 3.11 17.23
CA LYS A 586 -22.04 4.00 17.24
C LYS A 586 -21.29 3.89 18.57
N LYS A 587 -22.03 3.86 19.69
CA LYS A 587 -21.45 3.67 21.04
C LYS A 587 -20.79 2.30 21.17
N LEU A 588 -21.39 1.26 20.60
CA LEU A 588 -20.85 -0.09 20.55
C LEU A 588 -19.53 -0.14 19.77
N LEU A 589 -19.49 0.49 18.59
CA LEU A 589 -18.26 0.59 17.80
C LEU A 589 -17.16 1.36 18.56
N GLU A 590 -17.50 2.50 19.17
CA GLU A 590 -16.60 3.27 20.05
C GLU A 590 -16.04 2.41 21.18
N ALA A 591 -16.90 1.63 21.86
CA ALA A 591 -16.52 0.75 22.95
C ALA A 591 -15.68 -0.45 22.49
N LEU A 592 -15.98 -1.01 21.32
CA LEU A 592 -15.20 -2.11 20.74
C LEU A 592 -13.79 -1.65 20.36
N GLU A 593 -13.67 -0.47 19.74
CA GLU A 593 -12.36 0.14 19.46
C GLU A 593 -11.58 0.40 20.76
N GLU A 594 -12.24 0.92 21.80
CA GLU A 594 -11.61 1.15 23.11
C GLU A 594 -11.11 -0.15 23.76
N VAL A 595 -11.90 -1.22 23.72
CA VAL A 595 -11.52 -2.55 24.22
C VAL A 595 -10.31 -3.07 23.43
N LEU A 596 -10.34 -2.98 22.10
CA LEU A 596 -9.25 -3.47 21.24
C LEU A 596 -7.96 -2.65 21.32
N LEU A 597 -8.02 -1.41 21.81
CA LEU A 597 -6.82 -0.62 22.13
C LEU A 597 -6.09 -1.13 23.39
N GLN A 598 -6.74 -1.93 24.22
CA GLN A 598 -6.12 -2.49 25.42
C GLN A 598 -5.35 -3.78 25.08
N PRO A 599 -4.06 -3.89 25.43
CA PRO A 599 -3.23 -5.06 25.09
C PRO A 599 -3.84 -6.40 25.53
N ARG A 600 -4.51 -6.41 26.68
CA ARG A 600 -5.19 -7.59 27.24
C ARG A 600 -6.21 -8.18 26.27
N TYR A 601 -7.12 -7.36 25.73
CA TYR A 601 -8.18 -7.83 24.85
C TYR A 601 -7.70 -7.98 23.40
N ALA A 602 -6.77 -7.15 22.95
CA ALA A 602 -6.09 -7.36 21.67
C ALA A 602 -5.42 -8.74 21.60
N SER A 603 -4.66 -9.12 22.64
CA SER A 603 -3.98 -10.42 22.71
C SER A 603 -4.94 -11.62 22.73
N PHE A 604 -6.13 -11.45 23.32
CA PHE A 604 -7.18 -12.48 23.30
C PHE A 604 -7.67 -12.72 21.87
N VAL A 605 -7.96 -11.65 21.13
CA VAL A 605 -8.33 -11.77 19.72
C VAL A 605 -7.18 -12.30 18.86
N GLU A 606 -5.94 -11.88 19.11
CA GLU A 606 -4.78 -12.44 18.38
C GLU A 606 -4.63 -13.95 18.61
N SER A 607 -4.80 -14.41 19.84
CA SER A 607 -4.74 -15.83 20.20
C SER A 607 -5.83 -16.64 19.49
N SER A 608 -7.02 -16.04 19.35
CA SER A 608 -8.14 -16.66 18.64
C SER A 608 -7.82 -17.00 17.18
N PHE A 609 -6.92 -16.25 16.52
CA PHE A 609 -6.57 -16.51 15.12
C PHE A 609 -5.82 -17.83 14.96
N ALA A 610 -4.87 -18.11 15.85
CA ALA A 610 -4.12 -19.37 15.84
C ALA A 610 -5.05 -20.56 16.15
N ILE A 611 -5.87 -20.43 17.20
CA ILE A 611 -6.85 -21.46 17.58
C ILE A 611 -7.86 -21.69 16.45
N SER A 612 -8.30 -20.62 15.78
CA SER A 612 -9.22 -20.72 14.65
C SER A 612 -8.58 -21.44 13.47
N ASP A 613 -7.36 -21.08 13.08
CA ASP A 613 -6.67 -21.71 11.96
C ASP A 613 -6.42 -23.21 12.24
N ASP A 614 -6.08 -23.58 13.48
CA ASP A 614 -5.84 -24.97 13.88
C ASP A 614 -7.14 -25.79 14.01
N TYR A 615 -8.22 -25.19 14.50
CA TYR A 615 -9.54 -25.82 14.54
C TYR A 615 -10.07 -26.13 13.13
N GLU A 616 -9.99 -25.17 12.22
CA GLU A 616 -10.41 -25.38 10.82
C GLU A 616 -9.57 -26.45 10.10
N ARG A 617 -8.32 -26.68 10.55
CA ARG A 617 -7.45 -27.78 10.07
C ARG A 617 -7.68 -29.11 10.78
N GLY A 618 -8.54 -29.16 11.80
CA GLY A 618 -8.79 -30.36 12.61
C GLY A 618 -7.66 -30.71 13.59
N LEU A 619 -6.73 -29.78 13.86
CA LEU A 619 -5.66 -29.96 14.85
C LEU A 619 -6.17 -29.72 16.29
N ILE A 620 -7.24 -28.94 16.43
CA ILE A 620 -8.01 -28.78 17.67
C ILE A 620 -9.40 -29.35 17.43
N ALA A 621 -9.82 -30.31 18.25
CA ALA A 621 -11.13 -30.97 18.12
C ALA A 621 -12.17 -30.48 19.14
N ASP A 622 -11.75 -30.09 20.34
CA ASP A 622 -12.62 -29.65 21.42
C ASP A 622 -12.33 -28.18 21.77
N LEU A 623 -13.39 -27.35 21.77
CA LEU A 623 -13.34 -25.93 22.06
C LEU A 623 -13.80 -25.58 23.48
N SER A 624 -14.10 -26.57 24.35
CA SER A 624 -14.63 -26.36 25.71
C SER A 624 -13.79 -25.42 26.58
N ILE A 625 -12.46 -25.53 26.53
CA ILE A 625 -11.55 -24.60 27.24
C ILE A 625 -11.60 -23.20 26.63
N TYR A 626 -11.72 -23.10 25.31
CA TYR A 626 -11.83 -21.83 24.62
C TYR A 626 -13.18 -21.12 24.91
N GLU A 627 -14.27 -21.88 25.02
CA GLU A 627 -15.58 -21.40 25.49
C GLU A 627 -15.49 -20.79 26.89
N LEU A 628 -14.83 -21.47 27.82
CA LEU A 628 -14.61 -20.96 29.18
C LEU A 628 -13.78 -19.67 29.16
N TRP A 629 -12.73 -19.61 28.35
CA TRP A 629 -11.92 -18.40 28.20
C TRP A 629 -12.74 -17.23 27.63
N CYS A 630 -13.55 -17.47 26.61
CA CYS A 630 -14.49 -16.49 26.05
C CYS A 630 -15.43 -15.94 27.14
N LYS A 631 -16.00 -16.81 27.98
CA LYS A 631 -16.86 -16.38 29.10
C LYS A 631 -16.10 -15.50 30.09
N ASN A 632 -14.91 -15.90 30.51
CA ASN A 632 -14.11 -15.13 31.46
C ASN A 632 -13.73 -13.75 30.93
N VAL A 633 -13.37 -13.63 29.64
CA VAL A 633 -13.06 -12.33 29.03
C VAL A 633 -14.30 -11.44 28.94
N ALA A 634 -15.45 -12.00 28.60
CA ALA A 634 -16.70 -11.25 28.58
C ALA A 634 -17.06 -10.70 29.97
N GLU A 635 -16.93 -11.52 31.02
CA GLU A 635 -17.13 -11.12 32.41
C GLU A 635 -16.10 -10.06 32.86
N GLU A 636 -14.84 -10.19 32.44
CA GLU A 636 -13.77 -9.21 32.71
C GLU A 636 -14.09 -7.83 32.11
N ILE A 637 -14.60 -7.80 30.87
CA ILE A 637 -15.01 -6.55 30.20
C ILE A 637 -16.27 -5.98 30.87
N ALA A 638 -17.23 -6.82 31.25
CA ALA A 638 -18.47 -6.39 31.89
C ALA A 638 -18.26 -5.85 33.31
N GLY A 639 -17.26 -6.37 34.03
CA GLY A 639 -17.03 -6.09 35.44
C GLY A 639 -17.95 -6.90 36.38
N GLU A 640 -18.71 -7.86 35.84
CA GLU A 640 -19.67 -8.68 36.57
C GLU A 640 -19.83 -10.08 35.94
N LYS A 641 -20.52 -10.97 36.64
CA LYS A 641 -20.82 -12.32 36.13
C LYS A 641 -21.90 -12.27 35.06
N ILE A 642 -21.65 -12.95 33.94
CA ILE A 642 -22.61 -13.05 32.83
C ILE A 642 -23.23 -14.46 32.88
N PRO A 643 -24.55 -14.59 33.08
CA PRO A 643 -25.20 -15.89 33.20
C PRO A 643 -24.97 -16.75 31.95
N ASN A 644 -25.26 -16.21 30.77
CA ASN A 644 -25.09 -16.86 29.48
C ASN A 644 -24.60 -15.86 28.43
N LEU A 645 -23.59 -16.25 27.64
CA LEU A 645 -23.19 -15.50 26.46
C LEU A 645 -24.28 -15.65 25.40
N LYS A 646 -24.80 -14.53 24.91
CA LYS A 646 -25.74 -14.51 23.79
C LYS A 646 -24.97 -14.65 22.49
N ASP A 647 -25.45 -15.46 21.56
CA ASP A 647 -24.98 -15.39 20.18
C ASP A 647 -25.59 -14.15 19.53
N VAL A 648 -24.79 -13.11 19.38
CA VAL A 648 -25.23 -11.79 18.92
C VAL A 648 -24.72 -11.45 17.52
N THR A 649 -23.99 -12.36 16.88
CA THR A 649 -23.41 -12.15 15.56
C THR A 649 -24.16 -12.93 14.48
N GLU A 650 -24.87 -12.24 13.59
CA GLU A 650 -25.30 -12.79 12.30
C GLU A 650 -24.17 -12.63 11.27
N THR A 651 -23.07 -13.37 11.44
CA THR A 651 -21.99 -13.39 10.44
C THR A 651 -22.00 -14.73 9.73
N GLU A 652 -22.77 -14.81 8.65
CA GLU A 652 -22.67 -15.92 7.70
C GLU A 652 -21.18 -16.10 7.32
N ASN A 653 -20.68 -17.32 7.44
CA ASN A 653 -19.30 -17.72 7.09
C ASN A 653 -18.18 -17.18 8.00
N MET A 654 -18.43 -16.95 9.30
CA MET A 654 -17.34 -16.73 10.28
C MET A 654 -16.94 -18.05 10.95
N PRO A 655 -15.64 -18.39 11.02
CA PRO A 655 -15.14 -19.57 11.75
C PRO A 655 -15.65 -19.61 13.20
N PRO A 656 -15.97 -20.80 13.75
CA PRO A 656 -16.58 -20.92 15.08
C PRO A 656 -15.78 -20.22 16.19
N VAL A 657 -14.46 -20.40 16.22
CA VAL A 657 -13.57 -19.77 17.20
C VAL A 657 -13.64 -18.24 17.13
N LEU A 658 -13.59 -17.67 15.93
CA LEU A 658 -13.69 -16.22 15.75
C LEU A 658 -15.08 -15.71 16.15
N ARG A 659 -16.14 -16.46 15.83
CA ARG A 659 -17.52 -16.13 16.24
C ARG A 659 -17.64 -16.07 17.77
N MET A 660 -17.13 -17.07 18.48
CA MET A 660 -17.12 -17.10 19.95
C MET A 660 -16.35 -15.91 20.55
N THR A 661 -15.20 -15.59 19.95
CA THR A 661 -14.34 -14.46 20.35
C THR A 661 -15.08 -13.13 20.23
N VAL A 662 -15.70 -12.89 19.07
CA VAL A 662 -16.47 -11.67 18.82
C VAL A 662 -17.66 -11.61 19.77
N ASN A 663 -18.40 -12.71 19.94
CA ASN A 663 -19.51 -12.77 20.88
C ASN A 663 -19.07 -12.46 22.31
N ALA A 664 -17.92 -12.94 22.77
CA ALA A 664 -17.38 -12.61 24.09
C ALA A 664 -17.16 -11.10 24.26
N LEU A 665 -16.51 -10.45 23.29
CA LEU A 665 -16.28 -9.00 23.32
C LEU A 665 -17.59 -8.22 23.35
N LEU A 666 -18.53 -8.55 22.45
CA LEU A 666 -19.80 -7.85 22.32
C LEU A 666 -20.69 -8.04 23.57
N ASN A 667 -20.75 -9.25 24.13
CA ASN A 667 -21.47 -9.48 25.39
C ASN A 667 -20.85 -8.69 26.53
N GLY A 668 -19.52 -8.72 26.69
CA GLY A 668 -18.85 -7.96 27.74
C GLY A 668 -19.14 -6.46 27.65
N ILE A 669 -19.05 -5.88 26.45
CA ILE A 669 -19.38 -4.46 26.21
C ILE A 669 -20.85 -4.16 26.50
N TYR A 670 -21.76 -5.06 26.11
CA TYR A 670 -23.19 -4.92 26.35
C TYR A 670 -23.49 -4.84 27.85
N TYR A 671 -23.05 -5.81 28.65
CA TYR A 671 -23.34 -5.83 30.09
C TYR A 671 -22.63 -4.68 30.83
N ARG A 672 -21.43 -4.26 30.40
CA ARG A 672 -20.77 -3.04 30.90
C ARG A 672 -21.67 -1.80 30.77
N SER A 673 -22.40 -1.69 29.67
CA SER A 673 -23.28 -0.55 29.38
C SER A 673 -24.61 -0.58 30.13
N VAL A 674 -25.10 -1.77 30.49
CA VAL A 674 -26.32 -1.95 31.30
C VAL A 674 -26.03 -1.61 32.76
N SER A 675 -24.89 -2.03 33.30
CA SER A 675 -24.53 -1.84 34.71
C SER A 675 -24.01 -0.43 35.04
N SER A 676 -23.86 0.43 34.04
CA SER A 676 -23.52 1.86 34.18
C SER A 676 -24.73 2.79 34.03
N GLN A 677 -25.92 2.24 33.80
CA GLN A 677 -27.22 2.93 33.89
C GLN A 677 -27.85 2.62 35.24
#